data_AF-A0A2V6SD63-F1
#
_entry.id   AF-A0A2V6SD63-F1
#
_cell.length_a   1.000
_cell.length_b   1.000
_cell.length_c   1.000
_cell.angle_alpha   90.00
_cell.angle_beta   90.00
_cell.angle_gamma   90.00
#
_symmetry.space_group_name_H-M   'P 1'
#
loop_
_entity.id
_entity.type
_entity.pdbx_description
1 polymer ?
#
loop_
_entity_poly.entity_id
_entity_poly.type
_entity_poly.pdbx_seq_one_letter_code
_entity_poly.pdbx_strand_id
1 'polypeptide(L)'
;MDTLLPWARHAGEDDGDHRLLATVPAPVEMSDRCAAALAEPESRAADAALAEGLERAADACGTLVRRLLTLARLAREHFEAMKFGFLLDPTRDLLTIGYRVLEGDPDPNCYDLLASEARLASFIAIAKGDVPASHWFQLGRAMTPVDRGSALVSWSGSMFEYLMPALVMRSPPGSLLEQTYRFVVRRHVRYGATRGVPWGVSESAFNVRDLELTYQYSNFGVPGLGLKRGLSEDLVIAPYATALAAMIDPAAAAENLARLATLGARGAYGFYEALDYTATRLPEGDDAGLVRAYMAHHQGMSVVAIANVLHDGAMRARFHAEPIVKAADLLLQERAPRDVAVARPRAEEVKTAAHVRDLVGPVVRRFTSPNDPVPRTHLLSNGHYAVMITAAGSGYSRWRDLAITRWREDVTRDAYGQYLFLRDENSGDVWSAGHQPSGVVADAYEAIFSEDRAEIRRRDGAIATTLEVVVSPEDDAEVRRVTISNLGGRTREIELTSYAEVVLAPLATDAAHPAFSNLFVHTEADPVLNTLLATRRPRSPEDAPVWAAHVVAVDEHRVGGIQYETDRARFLGRGRSTRTPISVIDGRPLSNTAGPVLDPIFSLRLRIRIAAGASARITFSTVAAASREAVVDIADKYRDPGTFERVVTLARTQAQVQLRHLGIERDESHLFQRLGNRILYTDPSLRPSPEVLRRASGGPSGLWPHGISGDLPIVLVRIDAAEDQEIVRQLLRAHEYWRLKQLAVDLVIVNEQGASYAQELQAAVETLVRASQSKLGHEEHQPHGGVFILRGDRLSPGDRLLLQTAARAVLLSRHGTLAEQVTRMERAEALPSMPPVRRAQTRPAPEAPPPRPELEFFNGLGGFAADGREYVTVLGEGQWTPAPWVNVVANPSFGFQVSESGGG
;
A
#
# COMPACT_ATOMS: atom_id res chain seq x y z
N MET A 1 -31.70 27.42 10.43
CA MET A 1 -32.81 28.18 11.05
C MET A 1 -32.50 29.67 11.07
N ASP A 2 -31.28 30.05 11.41
CA ASP A 2 -30.87 31.44 11.68
C ASP A 2 -31.08 32.43 10.52
N THR A 3 -31.17 31.94 9.29
CA THR A 3 -31.37 32.76 8.08
C THR A 3 -32.82 32.82 7.59
N LEU A 4 -33.60 31.73 7.75
CA LEU A 4 -34.96 31.62 7.22
C LEU A 4 -36.05 31.76 8.29
N LEU A 5 -35.69 31.56 9.56
CA LEU A 5 -36.57 31.64 10.74
C LEU A 5 -35.91 32.41 11.91
N PRO A 6 -35.24 33.56 11.70
CA PRO A 6 -34.60 34.30 12.80
C PRO A 6 -35.59 34.78 13.87
N TRP A 7 -36.86 34.98 13.52
CA TRP A 7 -37.93 35.39 14.43
C TRP A 7 -38.35 34.28 15.42
N ALA A 8 -38.10 33.00 15.12
CA ALA A 8 -38.55 31.87 15.94
C ALA A 8 -37.90 31.84 17.34
N ARG A 9 -36.80 32.56 17.55
CA ARG A 9 -36.11 32.69 18.85
C ARG A 9 -36.76 33.74 19.77
N HIS A 10 -37.64 34.57 19.22
CA HIS A 10 -38.23 35.73 19.91
C HIS A 10 -39.74 35.55 20.16
N ALA A 11 -40.35 34.48 19.67
CA ALA A 11 -41.73 34.13 20.01
C ALA A 11 -41.79 33.56 21.44
N GLY A 12 -42.40 34.31 22.37
CA GLY A 12 -42.64 33.84 23.75
C GLY A 12 -43.68 32.72 23.79
N GLU A 13 -43.60 31.84 24.81
CA GLU A 13 -44.46 30.65 24.95
C GLU A 13 -45.95 30.95 25.24
N ASP A 14 -46.34 32.21 25.53
CA ASP A 14 -47.65 32.49 26.15
C ASP A 14 -48.40 33.73 25.61
N ASP A 15 -48.07 34.26 24.43
CA ASP A 15 -48.81 35.40 23.85
C ASP A 15 -49.82 34.96 22.78
N GLY A 16 -51.10 35.21 23.06
CA GLY A 16 -52.28 34.65 22.38
C GLY A 16 -52.49 35.04 20.92
N ASP A 17 -51.66 35.93 20.35
CA ASP A 17 -51.83 36.45 18.98
C ASP A 17 -50.87 35.85 17.93
N HIS A 18 -49.86 35.06 18.33
CA HIS A 18 -48.86 34.50 17.39
C HIS A 18 -49.28 33.19 16.66
N ARG A 19 -50.59 32.95 16.49
CA ARG A 19 -51.10 31.74 15.78
C ARG A 19 -50.72 31.67 14.30
N LEU A 20 -50.25 32.76 13.67
CA LEU A 20 -49.93 32.83 12.24
C LEU A 20 -48.70 31.99 11.81
N LEU A 21 -47.85 31.58 12.75
CA LEU A 21 -46.53 30.97 12.47
C LEU A 21 -46.26 29.64 13.21
N ALA A 22 -47.29 29.03 13.81
CA ALA A 22 -47.18 27.72 14.49
C ALA A 22 -46.84 26.54 13.56
N THR A 23 -46.93 26.75 12.24
CA THR A 23 -46.46 25.82 11.21
C THR A 23 -45.46 26.56 10.34
N VAL A 24 -44.38 25.88 9.91
CA VAL A 24 -43.41 26.44 8.95
C VAL A 24 -44.00 26.27 7.54
N PRO A 25 -44.58 27.31 6.92
CA PRO A 25 -45.13 27.23 5.56
C PRO A 25 -44.02 27.08 4.50
N ALA A 26 -44.42 26.84 3.26
CA ALA A 26 -43.49 26.85 2.12
C ALA A 26 -42.80 28.24 2.00
N PRO A 27 -41.56 28.35 1.46
CA PRO A 27 -40.85 29.63 1.37
C PRO A 27 -41.63 30.76 0.67
N VAL A 28 -42.49 30.41 -0.29
CA VAL A 28 -43.37 31.37 -0.98
C VAL A 28 -44.43 31.94 -0.03
N GLU A 29 -45.11 31.07 0.72
CA GLU A 29 -46.11 31.46 1.73
C GLU A 29 -45.46 32.12 2.95
N MET A 30 -44.22 31.76 3.29
CA MET A 30 -43.46 32.37 4.39
C MET A 30 -43.16 33.84 4.10
N SER A 31 -42.75 34.16 2.86
CA SER A 31 -42.53 35.54 2.43
C SER A 31 -43.81 36.36 2.57
N ASP A 32 -44.93 35.84 2.09
CA ASP A 32 -46.23 36.52 2.14
C ASP A 32 -46.76 36.68 3.56
N ARG A 33 -46.60 35.66 4.42
CA ARG A 33 -47.01 35.73 5.82
C ARG A 33 -46.13 36.65 6.65
N CYS A 34 -44.82 36.67 6.43
CA CYS A 34 -43.94 37.63 7.11
C CYS A 34 -44.28 39.06 6.68
N ALA A 35 -44.54 39.29 5.39
CA ALA A 35 -44.98 40.59 4.88
C ALA A 35 -46.34 41.02 5.46
N ALA A 36 -47.29 40.09 5.60
CA ALA A 36 -48.59 40.34 6.22
C ALA A 36 -48.47 40.65 7.73
N ALA A 37 -47.66 39.89 8.47
CA ALA A 37 -47.41 40.12 9.89
C ALA A 37 -46.68 41.46 10.15
N LEU A 38 -45.86 41.91 9.20
CA LEU A 38 -45.22 43.23 9.23
C LEU A 38 -46.17 44.38 8.87
N ALA A 39 -47.35 44.10 8.30
CA ALA A 39 -48.35 45.12 7.96
C ALA A 39 -49.34 45.39 9.10
N GLU A 40 -49.39 44.55 10.13
CA GLU A 40 -50.23 44.76 11.32
C GLU A 40 -49.59 45.78 12.29
N PRO A 41 -50.31 46.87 12.65
CA PRO A 41 -49.76 47.93 13.50
C PRO A 41 -49.34 47.50 14.92
N GLU A 42 -50.03 46.52 15.49
CA GLU A 42 -49.79 46.03 16.86
C GLU A 42 -48.48 45.22 16.94
N SER A 43 -48.11 44.49 15.88
CA SER A 43 -46.87 43.70 15.77
C SER A 43 -45.61 44.58 15.74
N ARG A 44 -45.68 45.79 15.15
CA ARG A 44 -44.56 46.76 15.11
C ARG A 44 -44.35 47.51 16.43
N ALA A 45 -45.37 47.58 17.29
CA ALA A 45 -45.34 48.41 18.49
C ALA A 45 -44.85 47.66 19.75
N ALA A 46 -44.85 46.32 19.73
CA ALA A 46 -44.56 45.50 20.91
C ALA A 46 -43.12 44.94 21.00
N ASP A 47 -42.45 44.61 19.88
CA ASP A 47 -41.08 44.06 19.91
C ASP A 47 -40.27 44.33 18.62
N ALA A 48 -39.24 45.18 18.71
CA ALA A 48 -38.38 45.56 17.59
C ALA A 48 -37.52 44.39 17.06
N ALA A 49 -37.14 43.44 17.92
CA ALA A 49 -36.31 42.29 17.51
C ALA A 49 -37.12 41.29 16.68
N LEU A 50 -38.42 41.15 16.98
CA LEU A 50 -39.35 40.32 16.22
C LEU A 50 -39.58 40.90 14.82
N ALA A 51 -39.81 42.21 14.70
CA ALA A 51 -39.98 42.88 13.41
C ALA A 51 -38.73 42.74 12.51
N GLU A 52 -37.53 42.96 13.06
CA GLU A 52 -36.27 42.76 12.32
C GLU A 52 -36.07 41.28 11.91
N GLY A 53 -36.51 40.34 12.75
CA GLY A 53 -36.54 38.92 12.43
C GLY A 53 -37.48 38.60 11.26
N LEU A 54 -38.69 39.14 11.25
CA LEU A 54 -39.67 38.93 10.19
C LEU A 54 -39.23 39.56 8.86
N GLU A 55 -38.63 40.75 8.88
CA GLU A 55 -38.10 41.42 7.67
C GLU A 55 -36.97 40.60 7.04
N ARG A 56 -35.98 40.17 7.85
CA ARG A 56 -34.89 39.31 7.37
C ARG A 56 -35.39 37.99 6.81
N ALA A 57 -36.40 37.40 7.45
CA ALA A 57 -37.01 36.16 6.97
C ALA A 57 -37.74 36.37 5.64
N ALA A 58 -38.49 37.46 5.49
CA ALA A 58 -39.18 37.81 4.25
C ALA A 58 -38.19 38.00 3.09
N ASP A 59 -37.12 38.77 3.30
CA ASP A 59 -36.09 39.03 2.28
C ASP A 59 -35.31 37.77 1.90
N ALA A 60 -34.93 36.96 2.88
CA ALA A 60 -34.24 35.69 2.66
C ALA A 60 -35.13 34.69 1.90
N CYS A 61 -36.41 34.59 2.27
CA CYS A 61 -37.39 33.75 1.59
C CYS A 61 -37.66 34.24 0.16
N GLY A 62 -37.87 35.55 -0.04
CA GLY A 62 -38.07 36.14 -1.36
C GLY A 62 -36.86 35.93 -2.29
N THR A 63 -35.63 36.04 -1.75
CA THR A 63 -34.40 35.75 -2.49
C THR A 63 -34.28 34.26 -2.85
N LEU A 64 -34.58 33.38 -1.91
CA LEU A 64 -34.59 31.94 -2.15
C LEU A 64 -35.64 31.56 -3.22
N VAL A 65 -36.85 32.11 -3.15
CA VAL A 65 -37.93 31.89 -4.13
C VAL A 65 -37.49 32.34 -5.53
N ARG A 66 -36.93 33.56 -5.68
CA ARG A 66 -36.39 34.03 -6.97
C ARG A 66 -35.32 33.09 -7.54
N ARG A 67 -34.42 32.61 -6.68
CA ARG A 67 -33.37 31.65 -7.09
C ARG A 67 -33.98 30.31 -7.52
N LEU A 68 -34.93 29.77 -6.76
CA LEU A 68 -35.61 28.51 -7.08
C LEU A 68 -36.41 28.61 -8.39
N LEU A 69 -37.12 29.72 -8.63
CA LEU A 69 -37.83 29.97 -9.89
C LEU A 69 -36.86 30.07 -11.08
N THR A 70 -35.71 30.71 -10.88
CA THR A 70 -34.65 30.76 -11.90
C THR A 70 -34.11 29.37 -12.21
N LEU A 71 -33.82 28.57 -11.19
CA LEU A 71 -33.39 27.18 -11.35
C LEU A 71 -34.46 26.31 -12.02
N ALA A 72 -35.73 26.50 -11.67
CA ALA A 72 -36.85 25.79 -12.30
C ALA A 72 -36.98 26.12 -13.79
N ARG A 73 -36.85 27.40 -14.16
CA ARG A 73 -36.82 27.83 -15.56
C ARG A 73 -35.63 27.23 -16.32
N LEU A 74 -34.42 27.31 -15.76
CA LEU A 74 -33.22 26.71 -16.37
C LEU A 74 -33.36 25.19 -16.53
N ALA A 75 -33.89 24.49 -15.51
CA ALA A 75 -34.14 23.06 -15.59
C ALA A 75 -35.13 22.70 -16.71
N ARG A 76 -36.19 23.50 -16.87
CA ARG A 76 -37.14 23.34 -17.99
C ARG A 76 -36.46 23.61 -19.34
N GLU A 77 -35.69 24.69 -19.47
CA GLU A 77 -34.94 24.99 -20.70
C GLU A 77 -33.98 23.84 -21.07
N HIS A 78 -33.26 23.28 -20.10
CA HIS A 78 -32.39 22.12 -20.33
C HIS A 78 -33.17 20.86 -20.72
N PHE A 79 -34.30 20.60 -20.07
CA PHE A 79 -35.17 19.47 -20.41
C PHE A 79 -35.72 19.56 -21.85
N GLU A 80 -36.20 20.74 -22.25
CA GLU A 80 -36.70 20.97 -23.62
C GLU A 80 -35.59 20.85 -24.67
N ALA A 81 -34.37 21.30 -24.34
CA ALA A 81 -33.22 21.22 -25.24
C ALA A 81 -32.69 19.78 -25.45
N MET A 82 -32.94 18.85 -24.52
CA MET A 82 -32.47 17.46 -24.59
C MET A 82 -33.19 16.69 -25.70
N LYS A 83 -32.47 16.10 -26.66
CA LYS A 83 -33.09 15.36 -27.79
C LYS A 83 -32.84 13.86 -27.64
N PHE A 84 -33.89 13.06 -27.49
CA PHE A 84 -33.75 11.59 -27.41
C PHE A 84 -33.78 10.91 -28.77
N GLY A 85 -34.44 11.50 -29.76
CA GLY A 85 -34.71 10.84 -31.06
C GLY A 85 -33.47 10.41 -31.84
N PHE A 86 -32.32 11.08 -31.70
CA PHE A 86 -31.09 10.69 -32.42
C PHE A 86 -30.41 9.43 -31.86
N LEU A 87 -30.78 9.02 -30.64
CA LEU A 87 -30.33 7.76 -30.03
C LEU A 87 -31.24 6.59 -30.42
N LEU A 88 -32.35 6.82 -31.12
CA LEU A 88 -33.26 5.76 -31.53
C LEU A 88 -32.67 5.01 -32.73
N ASP A 89 -32.45 3.70 -32.57
CA ASP A 89 -32.18 2.82 -33.70
C ASP A 89 -33.50 2.57 -34.45
N PRO A 90 -33.63 3.00 -35.72
CA PRO A 90 -34.89 2.90 -36.47
C PRO A 90 -35.24 1.47 -36.88
N THR A 91 -34.27 0.55 -36.85
CA THR A 91 -34.48 -0.87 -37.21
C THR A 91 -34.98 -1.67 -36.02
N ARG A 92 -34.42 -1.40 -34.83
CA ARG A 92 -34.75 -2.11 -33.60
C ARG A 92 -35.86 -1.42 -32.78
N ASP A 93 -36.12 -0.15 -33.05
CA ASP A 93 -37.02 0.70 -32.27
C ASP A 93 -36.63 0.71 -30.77
N LEU A 94 -35.31 0.78 -30.54
CA LEU A 94 -34.65 0.78 -29.22
C LEU A 94 -33.64 1.91 -29.14
N LEU A 95 -33.44 2.46 -27.94
CA LEU A 95 -32.42 3.48 -27.69
C LEU A 95 -31.03 2.84 -27.63
N THR A 96 -30.06 3.44 -28.31
CA THR A 96 -28.65 3.03 -28.25
C THR A 96 -28.04 3.38 -26.89
N ILE A 97 -27.04 2.62 -26.46
CA ILE A 97 -26.39 2.86 -25.15
C ILE A 97 -25.52 4.13 -25.13
N GLY A 98 -25.18 4.65 -26.30
CA GLY A 98 -24.37 5.84 -26.46
C GLY A 98 -24.29 6.32 -27.90
N TYR A 99 -23.54 7.40 -28.09
CA TYR A 99 -23.23 7.99 -29.39
C TYR A 99 -21.74 8.31 -29.45
N ARG A 100 -21.07 7.82 -30.51
CA ARG A 100 -19.63 7.97 -30.68
C ARG A 100 -19.35 9.27 -31.42
N VAL A 101 -19.07 10.32 -30.65
CA VAL A 101 -19.01 11.71 -31.13
C VAL A 101 -17.95 11.92 -32.22
N LEU A 102 -16.81 11.23 -32.14
CA LEU A 102 -15.72 11.38 -33.13
C LEU A 102 -16.06 10.70 -34.46
N GLU A 103 -16.77 9.57 -34.39
CA GLU A 103 -17.17 8.76 -35.53
C GLU A 103 -18.49 9.22 -36.16
N GLY A 104 -19.29 10.00 -35.44
CA GLY A 104 -20.57 10.51 -35.91
C GLY A 104 -21.70 9.47 -35.94
N ASP A 105 -21.51 8.33 -35.27
CA ASP A 105 -22.43 7.18 -35.34
C ASP A 105 -22.92 6.72 -33.95
N PRO A 106 -24.16 6.20 -33.86
CA PRO A 106 -24.66 5.59 -32.64
C PRO A 106 -23.90 4.32 -32.24
N ASP A 107 -23.94 3.97 -30.96
CA ASP A 107 -23.40 2.70 -30.47
C ASP A 107 -24.20 1.53 -31.05
N PRO A 108 -23.55 0.43 -31.48
CA PRO A 108 -24.27 -0.74 -31.99
C PRO A 108 -25.13 -1.45 -30.94
N ASN A 109 -24.90 -1.23 -29.64
CA ASN A 109 -25.69 -1.84 -28.57
C ASN A 109 -26.87 -0.95 -28.15
N CYS A 110 -27.96 -1.57 -27.72
CA CYS A 110 -29.17 -0.89 -27.29
C CYS A 110 -29.57 -1.28 -25.87
N TYR A 111 -30.29 -0.38 -25.19
CA TYR A 111 -31.05 -0.71 -24.00
C TYR A 111 -32.30 -1.50 -24.40
N ASP A 112 -32.23 -2.81 -24.25
CA ASP A 112 -33.22 -3.76 -24.75
C ASP A 112 -33.98 -4.47 -23.63
N LEU A 113 -33.85 -4.07 -22.36
CA LEU A 113 -34.53 -4.71 -21.23
C LEU A 113 -35.50 -3.74 -20.55
N LEU A 114 -36.72 -4.23 -20.27
CA LEU A 114 -37.67 -3.47 -19.47
C LEU A 114 -37.16 -3.31 -18.04
N ALA A 115 -36.46 -4.33 -17.50
CA ALA A 115 -35.81 -4.30 -16.20
C ALA A 115 -34.44 -3.60 -16.25
N SER A 116 -34.43 -2.30 -16.52
CA SER A 116 -33.25 -1.44 -16.44
C SER A 116 -33.64 -0.04 -15.97
N GLU A 117 -32.71 0.66 -15.35
CA GLU A 117 -32.78 2.09 -15.02
C GLU A 117 -33.06 2.95 -16.26
N ALA A 118 -32.55 2.55 -17.43
CA ALA A 118 -32.73 3.25 -18.70
C ALA A 118 -34.21 3.37 -19.12
N ARG A 119 -35.10 2.53 -18.56
CA ARG A 119 -36.54 2.61 -18.82
C ARG A 119 -37.13 4.00 -18.46
N LEU A 120 -36.55 4.70 -17.48
CA LEU A 120 -36.99 6.05 -17.14
C LEU A 120 -36.74 7.03 -18.29
N ALA A 121 -35.59 6.90 -18.96
CA ALA A 121 -35.28 7.68 -20.15
C ALA A 121 -36.22 7.32 -21.30
N SER A 122 -36.48 6.03 -21.55
CA SER A 122 -37.48 5.56 -22.52
C SER A 122 -38.86 6.15 -22.26
N PHE A 123 -39.32 6.11 -21.00
CA PHE A 123 -40.62 6.65 -20.61
C PHE A 123 -40.71 8.16 -20.84
N ILE A 124 -39.68 8.92 -20.45
CA ILE A 124 -39.61 10.37 -20.66
C ILE A 124 -39.53 10.73 -22.14
N ALA A 125 -38.74 10.00 -22.95
CA ALA A 125 -38.63 10.23 -24.38
C ALA A 125 -39.98 10.05 -25.09
N ILE A 126 -40.78 9.06 -24.68
CA ILE A 126 -42.14 8.86 -25.18
C ILE A 126 -43.08 9.97 -24.67
N ALA A 127 -43.02 10.30 -23.38
CA ALA A 127 -43.84 11.36 -22.79
C ALA A 127 -43.61 12.72 -23.47
N LYS A 128 -42.36 13.03 -23.82
CA LYS A 128 -41.96 14.25 -24.54
C LYS A 128 -42.36 14.22 -26.02
N GLY A 129 -42.57 13.03 -26.60
CA GLY A 129 -42.88 12.84 -28.01
C GLY A 129 -41.65 12.73 -28.93
N ASP A 130 -40.46 12.57 -28.36
CA ASP A 130 -39.21 12.38 -29.12
C ASP A 130 -39.10 10.98 -29.74
N VAL A 131 -39.77 9.99 -29.15
CA VAL A 131 -39.71 8.56 -29.52
C VAL A 131 -41.13 7.97 -29.52
N PRO A 132 -41.49 7.09 -30.48
CA PRO A 132 -42.83 6.50 -30.53
C PRO A 132 -43.09 5.54 -29.37
N ALA A 133 -44.37 5.39 -28.99
CA ALA A 133 -44.77 4.48 -27.90
C ALA A 133 -44.48 2.99 -28.19
N SER A 134 -44.29 2.60 -29.46
CA SER A 134 -43.88 1.25 -29.87
C SER A 134 -42.56 0.82 -29.22
N HIS A 135 -41.64 1.76 -28.99
CA HIS A 135 -40.38 1.55 -28.31
C HIS A 135 -40.54 0.85 -26.95
N TRP A 136 -41.53 1.27 -26.15
CA TRP A 136 -41.79 0.68 -24.83
C TRP A 136 -42.10 -0.83 -24.91
N PHE A 137 -42.75 -1.25 -25.98
CA PHE A 137 -43.15 -2.64 -26.21
C PHE A 137 -42.04 -3.49 -26.83
N GLN A 138 -40.96 -2.87 -27.33
CA GLN A 138 -39.75 -3.59 -27.77
C GLN A 138 -38.80 -3.93 -26.63
N LEU A 139 -38.91 -3.27 -25.48
CA LEU A 139 -38.12 -3.60 -24.31
C LEU A 139 -38.35 -5.07 -23.88
N GLY A 140 -37.30 -5.84 -23.70
CA GLY A 140 -37.35 -7.25 -23.37
C GLY A 140 -38.06 -7.49 -22.04
N ARG A 141 -39.01 -8.43 -22.05
CA ARG A 141 -39.71 -8.94 -20.86
C ARG A 141 -39.21 -10.33 -20.45
N ALA A 142 -37.90 -10.58 -20.59
CA ALA A 142 -37.32 -11.84 -20.15
C ALA A 142 -37.59 -12.04 -18.65
N MET A 143 -38.05 -13.23 -18.25
CA MET A 143 -38.43 -13.53 -16.87
C MET A 143 -37.69 -14.76 -16.34
N THR A 144 -37.36 -14.70 -15.05
CA THR A 144 -36.69 -15.76 -14.27
C THR A 144 -37.61 -16.20 -13.13
N PRO A 145 -37.62 -17.49 -12.73
CA PRO A 145 -38.44 -17.94 -11.63
C PRO A 145 -37.82 -17.50 -10.30
N VAL A 146 -38.63 -16.87 -9.45
CA VAL A 146 -38.23 -16.44 -8.11
C VAL A 146 -39.29 -16.93 -7.11
N ASP A 147 -38.89 -17.86 -6.24
CA ASP A 147 -39.77 -18.57 -5.30
C ASP A 147 -40.98 -19.23 -6.01
N ARG A 148 -42.20 -18.77 -5.73
CA ARG A 148 -43.47 -19.26 -6.33
C ARG A 148 -43.98 -18.35 -7.47
N GLY A 149 -43.19 -17.38 -7.91
CA GLY A 149 -43.55 -16.44 -8.98
C GLY A 149 -42.41 -16.23 -9.98
N SER A 150 -42.53 -15.17 -10.77
CA SER A 150 -41.52 -14.78 -11.76
C SER A 150 -41.23 -13.29 -11.65
N ALA A 151 -39.98 -12.91 -11.93
CA ALA A 151 -39.50 -11.53 -11.97
C ALA A 151 -38.82 -11.28 -13.32
N LEU A 152 -38.84 -10.02 -13.78
CA LEU A 152 -38.06 -9.63 -14.95
C LEU A 152 -36.55 -9.78 -14.69
N VAL A 153 -35.83 -10.21 -15.71
CA VAL A 153 -34.36 -10.32 -15.71
C VAL A 153 -33.76 -8.99 -16.15
N SER A 154 -32.77 -8.49 -15.42
CA SER A 154 -31.98 -7.33 -15.79
C SER A 154 -30.61 -7.75 -16.34
N TRP A 155 -29.75 -6.79 -16.70
CA TRP A 155 -28.43 -7.12 -17.24
C TRP A 155 -27.51 -7.69 -16.17
N SER A 156 -27.31 -6.94 -15.07
CA SER A 156 -26.42 -7.34 -13.99
C SER A 156 -27.13 -7.99 -12.80
N GLY A 157 -28.45 -7.81 -12.66
CA GLY A 157 -29.18 -8.28 -11.49
C GLY A 157 -28.99 -7.37 -10.27
N SER A 158 -28.68 -6.08 -10.50
CA SER A 158 -28.45 -5.09 -9.45
C SER A 158 -29.75 -4.52 -8.91
N MET A 159 -29.79 -4.12 -7.64
CA MET A 159 -31.01 -3.50 -7.07
C MET A 159 -31.36 -2.17 -7.75
N PHE A 160 -30.34 -1.40 -8.16
CA PHE A 160 -30.46 -0.11 -8.83
C PHE A 160 -31.20 -0.20 -10.18
N GLU A 161 -30.85 -1.17 -11.04
CA GLU A 161 -31.51 -1.42 -12.34
C GLU A 161 -33.04 -1.55 -12.19
N TYR A 162 -33.49 -2.15 -11.08
CA TYR A 162 -34.90 -2.30 -10.78
C TYR A 162 -35.52 -1.07 -10.10
N LEU A 163 -34.88 -0.53 -9.05
CA LEU A 163 -35.56 0.38 -8.11
C LEU A 163 -35.21 1.86 -8.28
N MET A 164 -34.15 2.22 -9.02
CA MET A 164 -33.85 3.63 -9.27
C MET A 164 -35.02 4.36 -9.97
N PRO A 165 -35.65 3.79 -11.02
CA PRO A 165 -36.83 4.42 -11.64
C PRO A 165 -37.99 4.65 -10.66
N ALA A 166 -38.14 3.77 -9.65
CA ALA A 166 -39.20 3.85 -8.64
C ALA A 166 -39.03 5.02 -7.66
N LEU A 167 -37.92 5.78 -7.73
CA LEU A 167 -37.77 7.04 -6.99
C LEU A 167 -38.78 8.10 -7.46
N VAL A 168 -39.13 8.08 -8.75
CA VAL A 168 -40.03 9.07 -9.37
C VAL A 168 -41.19 8.44 -10.12
N MET A 169 -41.04 7.23 -10.66
CA MET A 169 -42.10 6.51 -11.35
C MET A 169 -42.97 5.74 -10.36
N ARG A 170 -44.29 5.78 -10.57
CA ARG A 170 -45.25 4.91 -9.90
C ARG A 170 -45.22 3.51 -10.50
N SER A 171 -45.59 2.53 -9.68
CA SER A 171 -45.78 1.15 -10.14
C SER A 171 -47.16 0.72 -9.69
N PRO A 172 -48.16 0.73 -10.60
CA PRO A 172 -49.53 0.39 -10.26
C PRO A 172 -49.62 -0.98 -9.57
N PRO A 173 -50.47 -1.14 -8.54
CA PRO A 173 -50.66 -2.43 -7.89
C PRO A 173 -51.04 -3.52 -8.90
N GLY A 174 -50.35 -4.66 -8.84
CA GLY A 174 -50.57 -5.78 -9.77
C GLY A 174 -50.00 -5.59 -11.18
N SER A 175 -49.23 -4.53 -11.42
CA SER A 175 -48.41 -4.40 -12.64
C SER A 175 -47.22 -5.36 -12.62
N LEU A 176 -46.71 -5.68 -13.80
CA LEU A 176 -45.51 -6.51 -14.00
C LEU A 176 -44.29 -5.95 -13.26
N LEU A 177 -44.14 -4.63 -13.25
CA LEU A 177 -43.04 -3.94 -12.57
C LEU A 177 -43.16 -4.04 -11.05
N GLU A 178 -44.35 -3.77 -10.50
CA GLU A 178 -44.58 -3.86 -9.06
C GLU A 178 -44.36 -5.28 -8.54
N GLN A 179 -44.83 -6.29 -9.28
CA GLN A 179 -44.61 -7.69 -8.96
C GLN A 179 -43.11 -8.04 -9.02
N THR A 180 -42.41 -7.59 -10.06
CA THR A 180 -40.96 -7.78 -10.20
C THR A 180 -40.21 -7.21 -9.00
N TYR A 181 -40.52 -5.98 -8.57
CA TYR A 181 -39.82 -5.33 -7.46
C TYR A 181 -39.95 -6.13 -6.16
N ARG A 182 -41.14 -6.65 -5.84
CA ARG A 182 -41.34 -7.50 -4.66
C ARG A 182 -40.49 -8.77 -4.70
N PHE A 183 -40.44 -9.44 -5.86
CA PHE A 183 -39.67 -10.68 -5.99
C PHE A 183 -38.17 -10.44 -5.97
N VAL A 184 -37.67 -9.37 -6.61
CA VAL A 184 -36.25 -8.99 -6.59
C VAL A 184 -35.79 -8.67 -5.16
N VAL A 185 -36.53 -7.84 -4.41
CA VAL A 185 -36.17 -7.51 -3.02
C VAL A 185 -36.11 -8.78 -2.16
N ARG A 186 -37.11 -9.67 -2.26
CA ARG A 186 -37.10 -10.95 -1.54
C ARG A 186 -35.91 -11.84 -1.93
N ARG A 187 -35.55 -11.87 -3.21
CA ARG A 187 -34.39 -12.63 -3.70
C ARG A 187 -33.08 -12.08 -3.14
N HIS A 188 -32.90 -10.76 -3.07
CA HIS A 188 -31.74 -10.14 -2.43
C HIS A 188 -31.66 -10.48 -0.94
N VAL A 189 -32.77 -10.35 -0.20
CA VAL A 189 -32.85 -10.72 1.23
C VAL A 189 -32.42 -12.16 1.44
N ARG A 190 -32.98 -13.08 0.64
CA ARG A 190 -32.67 -14.52 0.72
C ARG A 190 -31.21 -14.80 0.34
N TYR A 191 -30.68 -14.13 -0.69
CA TYR A 191 -29.30 -14.31 -1.11
C TYR A 191 -28.32 -13.89 0.00
N GLY A 192 -28.53 -12.72 0.61
CA GLY A 192 -27.74 -12.28 1.76
C GLY A 192 -27.79 -13.30 2.91
N ALA A 193 -28.99 -13.78 3.25
CA ALA A 193 -29.16 -14.83 4.26
C ALA A 193 -28.41 -16.13 3.93
N THR A 194 -28.45 -16.61 2.67
CA THR A 194 -27.71 -17.82 2.25
C THR A 194 -26.19 -17.65 2.31
N ARG A 195 -25.69 -16.42 2.19
CA ARG A 195 -24.26 -16.10 2.26
C ARG A 195 -23.82 -15.68 3.66
N GLY A 196 -24.74 -15.59 4.63
CA GLY A 196 -24.44 -15.17 6.00
C GLY A 196 -24.20 -13.66 6.18
N VAL A 197 -24.41 -12.84 5.15
CA VAL A 197 -24.08 -11.40 5.14
C VAL A 197 -25.36 -10.54 5.11
N PRO A 198 -25.30 -9.21 5.30
CA PRO A 198 -26.40 -8.30 4.99
C PRO A 198 -26.75 -8.37 3.49
N TRP A 199 -27.90 -7.83 3.08
CA TRP A 199 -28.31 -7.81 1.68
C TRP A 199 -28.27 -6.40 1.09
N GLY A 200 -28.42 -6.29 -0.23
CA GLY A 200 -28.34 -5.02 -0.96
C GLY A 200 -27.18 -4.97 -1.96
N VAL A 201 -27.08 -5.98 -2.83
CA VAL A 201 -26.10 -5.98 -3.92
C VAL A 201 -26.53 -4.99 -5.00
N SER A 202 -25.63 -4.10 -5.43
CA SER A 202 -25.82 -3.22 -6.58
C SER A 202 -24.47 -2.70 -7.05
N GLU A 203 -24.43 -1.98 -8.17
CA GLU A 203 -23.27 -1.22 -8.63
C GLU A 203 -22.76 -0.33 -7.50
N SER A 204 -21.47 -0.44 -7.21
CA SER A 204 -20.84 0.32 -6.13
C SER A 204 -19.33 0.33 -6.31
N ALA A 205 -18.65 1.14 -5.51
CA ALA A 205 -17.24 0.91 -5.30
C ALA A 205 -17.01 -0.37 -4.46
N PHE A 206 -15.83 -0.98 -4.61
CA PHE A 206 -15.45 -2.23 -3.95
C PHE A 206 -14.01 -2.17 -3.44
N ASN A 207 -13.55 -3.18 -2.68
CA ASN A 207 -12.26 -3.12 -1.98
C ASN A 207 -11.06 -3.43 -2.89
N VAL A 208 -10.95 -2.66 -3.98
CA VAL A 208 -9.81 -2.64 -4.91
C VAL A 208 -9.50 -1.18 -5.20
N ARG A 209 -8.22 -0.83 -5.30
CA ARG A 209 -7.77 0.54 -5.55
C ARG A 209 -6.84 0.62 -6.76
N ASP A 210 -6.70 1.79 -7.36
CA ASP A 210 -5.65 2.11 -8.33
C ASP A 210 -4.36 2.59 -7.64
N LEU A 211 -3.37 3.01 -8.42
CA LEU A 211 -2.06 3.48 -7.93
C LEU A 211 -2.20 4.74 -7.06
N GLU A 212 -3.24 5.54 -7.32
CA GLU A 212 -3.63 6.74 -6.58
C GLU A 212 -4.49 6.43 -5.33
N LEU A 213 -4.67 5.15 -5.00
CA LEU A 213 -5.47 4.67 -3.87
C LEU A 213 -6.97 5.03 -3.95
N THR A 214 -7.50 5.22 -5.16
CA THR A 214 -8.94 5.45 -5.40
C THR A 214 -9.66 4.11 -5.53
N TYR A 215 -10.77 3.94 -4.80
CA TYR A 215 -11.58 2.73 -4.92
C TYR A 215 -12.15 2.58 -6.33
N GLN A 216 -12.05 1.37 -6.88
CA GLN A 216 -12.58 1.04 -8.19
C GLN A 216 -14.09 0.79 -8.12
N TYR A 217 -14.79 1.06 -9.22
CA TYR A 217 -16.24 0.94 -9.35
C TYR A 217 -16.61 -0.19 -10.31
N SER A 218 -17.61 -0.99 -9.97
CA SER A 218 -18.08 -2.06 -10.85
C SER A 218 -19.58 -2.31 -10.68
N ASN A 219 -20.13 -3.12 -11.57
CA ASN A 219 -21.50 -3.60 -11.48
C ASN A 219 -21.59 -4.98 -10.83
N PHE A 220 -22.31 -5.02 -9.71
CA PHE A 220 -22.60 -6.23 -8.94
C PHE A 220 -24.10 -6.52 -8.97
N GLY A 221 -24.45 -7.80 -8.93
CA GLY A 221 -25.85 -8.21 -8.85
C GLY A 221 -26.01 -9.64 -8.33
N VAL A 222 -27.25 -10.04 -8.11
CA VAL A 222 -27.56 -11.35 -7.51
C VAL A 222 -27.68 -12.43 -8.59
N PRO A 223 -26.98 -13.58 -8.45
CA PRO A 223 -27.10 -14.69 -9.39
C PRO A 223 -28.54 -15.17 -9.60
N GLY A 224 -28.89 -15.40 -10.87
CA GLY A 224 -30.23 -15.76 -11.32
C GLY A 224 -31.19 -14.59 -11.56
N LEU A 225 -30.81 -13.34 -11.26
CA LEU A 225 -31.55 -12.12 -11.64
C LEU A 225 -30.95 -11.38 -12.85
N GLY A 226 -29.66 -11.58 -13.14
CA GLY A 226 -28.94 -10.95 -14.26
C GLY A 226 -28.61 -11.91 -15.41
N LEU A 227 -28.33 -11.37 -16.59
CA LEU A 227 -27.79 -12.09 -17.75
C LEU A 227 -26.24 -12.15 -17.75
N LYS A 228 -25.57 -11.24 -17.04
CA LYS A 228 -24.11 -11.16 -16.93
C LYS A 228 -23.51 -12.43 -16.30
N ARG A 229 -22.41 -12.95 -16.86
CA ARG A 229 -21.66 -14.08 -16.28
C ARG A 229 -20.83 -13.65 -15.06
N GLY A 230 -20.56 -14.60 -14.16
CA GLY A 230 -19.64 -14.37 -13.04
C GLY A 230 -20.24 -13.64 -11.83
N LEU A 231 -21.57 -13.43 -11.78
CA LEU A 231 -22.24 -12.71 -10.68
C LEU A 231 -22.07 -13.34 -9.28
N SER A 232 -21.57 -14.58 -9.21
CA SER A 232 -21.30 -15.28 -7.95
C SER A 232 -19.86 -15.12 -7.44
N GLU A 233 -18.97 -14.54 -8.25
CA GLU A 233 -17.54 -14.41 -7.94
C GLU A 233 -17.28 -13.31 -6.90
N ASP A 234 -18.07 -12.24 -6.95
CA ASP A 234 -17.96 -11.07 -6.09
C ASP A 234 -19.17 -10.93 -5.17
N LEU A 235 -18.94 -10.58 -3.90
CA LEU A 235 -19.99 -10.36 -2.92
C LEU A 235 -19.83 -8.99 -2.27
N VAL A 236 -20.44 -7.98 -2.86
CA VAL A 236 -20.36 -6.59 -2.39
C VAL A 236 -21.76 -6.10 -2.00
N ILE A 237 -21.89 -5.58 -0.78
CA ILE A 237 -23.16 -5.09 -0.23
C ILE A 237 -23.12 -3.57 -0.15
N ALA A 238 -24.03 -2.90 -0.88
CA ALA A 238 -24.15 -1.47 -0.95
C ALA A 238 -25.34 -0.98 -0.09
N PRO A 239 -25.12 -0.17 0.96
CA PRO A 239 -26.21 0.30 1.82
C PRO A 239 -27.31 1.09 1.08
N TYR A 240 -26.95 1.85 0.04
CA TYR A 240 -27.93 2.61 -0.75
C TYR A 240 -28.94 1.71 -1.46
N ALA A 241 -28.54 0.49 -1.85
CA ALA A 241 -29.43 -0.49 -2.46
C ALA A 241 -30.51 -0.96 -1.45
N THR A 242 -30.14 -1.08 -0.17
CA THR A 242 -31.10 -1.34 0.91
C THR A 242 -32.05 -0.16 1.09
N ALA A 243 -31.53 1.08 1.01
CA ALA A 243 -32.37 2.28 1.09
C ALA A 243 -33.39 2.35 -0.07
N LEU A 244 -32.99 1.99 -1.31
CA LEU A 244 -33.91 1.85 -2.43
C LEU A 244 -35.02 0.81 -2.16
N ALA A 245 -34.65 -0.34 -1.60
CA ALA A 245 -35.60 -1.41 -1.27
C ALA A 245 -36.63 -1.03 -0.19
N ALA A 246 -36.36 0.01 0.62
CA ALA A 246 -37.33 0.51 1.60
C ALA A 246 -38.65 0.96 0.95
N MET A 247 -38.61 1.37 -0.32
CA MET A 247 -39.79 1.73 -1.10
C MET A 247 -40.74 0.55 -1.38
N ILE A 248 -40.27 -0.68 -1.18
CA ILE A 248 -40.99 -1.94 -1.45
C ILE A 248 -41.27 -2.69 -0.15
N ASP A 249 -40.26 -2.81 0.71
CA ASP A 249 -40.35 -3.46 2.03
C ASP A 249 -39.60 -2.61 3.08
N PRO A 250 -40.28 -1.62 3.69
CA PRO A 250 -39.63 -0.68 4.60
C PRO A 250 -39.16 -1.34 5.91
N ALA A 251 -39.87 -2.36 6.39
CA ALA A 251 -39.53 -3.06 7.62
C ALA A 251 -38.21 -3.85 7.44
N ALA A 252 -38.13 -4.67 6.39
CA ALA A 252 -36.91 -5.44 6.11
C ALA A 252 -35.71 -4.53 5.82
N ALA A 253 -35.93 -3.42 5.10
CA ALA A 253 -34.87 -2.45 4.82
C ALA A 253 -34.34 -1.77 6.09
N ALA A 254 -35.23 -1.39 7.01
CA ALA A 254 -34.84 -0.77 8.29
C ALA A 254 -33.99 -1.73 9.15
N GLU A 255 -34.40 -3.01 9.26
CA GLU A 255 -33.63 -4.04 9.97
C GLU A 255 -32.24 -4.24 9.36
N ASN A 256 -32.16 -4.29 8.02
CA ASN A 256 -30.89 -4.49 7.33
C ASN A 256 -29.96 -3.27 7.43
N LEU A 257 -30.49 -2.04 7.36
CA LEU A 257 -29.71 -0.82 7.59
C LEU A 257 -29.19 -0.74 9.03
N ALA A 258 -29.98 -1.16 10.02
CA ALA A 258 -29.53 -1.27 11.40
C ALA A 258 -28.39 -2.30 11.53
N ARG A 259 -28.52 -3.47 10.90
CA ARG A 259 -27.44 -4.47 10.84
C ARG A 259 -26.17 -3.92 10.18
N LEU A 260 -26.30 -3.25 9.04
CA LEU A 260 -25.17 -2.59 8.36
C LEU A 260 -24.48 -1.56 9.27
N ALA A 261 -25.25 -0.79 10.03
CA ALA A 261 -24.68 0.17 10.99
C ALA A 261 -23.88 -0.53 12.11
N THR A 262 -24.35 -1.67 12.63
CA THR A 262 -23.59 -2.45 13.63
C THR A 262 -22.27 -3.02 13.10
N LEU A 263 -22.17 -3.20 11.77
CA LEU A 263 -20.96 -3.64 11.08
C LEU A 263 -20.02 -2.49 10.71
N GLY A 264 -20.24 -1.28 11.25
CA GLY A 264 -19.40 -0.11 11.01
C GLY A 264 -19.63 0.59 9.68
N ALA A 265 -20.67 0.24 8.93
CA ALA A 265 -20.95 0.80 7.60
C ALA A 265 -21.41 2.27 7.62
N ARG A 266 -21.53 2.90 8.78
CA ARG A 266 -22.00 4.28 8.96
C ARG A 266 -20.85 5.18 9.42
N GLY A 267 -20.59 6.24 8.66
CA GLY A 267 -19.63 7.28 9.01
C GLY A 267 -20.30 8.65 9.18
N ALA A 268 -19.48 9.71 9.14
CA ALA A 268 -19.90 11.09 9.40
C ALA A 268 -20.99 11.61 8.44
N TYR A 269 -20.99 11.17 7.18
CA TYR A 269 -21.92 11.65 6.15
C TYR A 269 -23.02 10.63 5.80
N GLY A 270 -23.31 9.69 6.70
CA GLY A 270 -24.27 8.62 6.48
C GLY A 270 -23.60 7.28 6.23
N PHE A 271 -24.21 6.42 5.43
CA PHE A 271 -23.62 5.12 5.10
C PHE A 271 -22.47 5.27 4.11
N TYR A 272 -21.39 4.52 4.36
CA TYR A 272 -20.32 4.32 3.39
C TYR A 272 -20.83 3.59 2.15
N GLU A 273 -20.03 3.66 1.09
CA GLU A 273 -20.36 3.16 -0.23
C GLU A 273 -20.71 1.66 -0.27
N ALA A 274 -19.88 0.82 0.36
CA ALA A 274 -20.11 -0.63 0.38
C ALA A 274 -19.34 -1.38 1.48
N LEU A 275 -19.72 -2.63 1.69
CA LEU A 275 -18.95 -3.66 2.38
C LEU A 275 -18.64 -4.78 1.38
N ASP A 276 -17.36 -5.03 1.14
CA ASP A 276 -16.89 -6.09 0.23
C ASP A 276 -16.57 -7.36 1.04
N TYR A 277 -17.23 -8.46 0.73
CA TYR A 277 -17.06 -9.78 1.34
C TYR A 277 -16.32 -10.77 0.42
N THR A 278 -15.68 -10.28 -0.64
CA THR A 278 -15.00 -11.12 -1.63
C THR A 278 -13.70 -11.68 -1.05
N ALA A 279 -13.65 -13.00 -0.80
CA ALA A 279 -12.55 -13.66 -0.09
C ALA A 279 -11.15 -13.38 -0.65
N THR A 280 -11.01 -13.30 -1.98
CA THR A 280 -9.72 -13.01 -2.64
C THR A 280 -9.23 -11.57 -2.45
N ARG A 281 -10.08 -10.69 -1.91
CA ARG A 281 -9.80 -9.27 -1.64
C ARG A 281 -9.70 -8.95 -0.15
N LEU A 282 -9.95 -9.91 0.73
CA LEU A 282 -9.93 -9.72 2.18
C LEU A 282 -8.56 -10.08 2.79
N PRO A 283 -8.08 -9.29 3.77
CA PRO A 283 -6.98 -9.70 4.64
C PRO A 283 -7.33 -10.94 5.47
N GLU A 284 -6.30 -11.66 5.92
CA GLU A 284 -6.47 -12.81 6.81
C GLU A 284 -7.05 -12.37 8.17
N GLY A 285 -8.19 -12.96 8.54
CA GLY A 285 -8.91 -12.65 9.78
C GLY A 285 -10.00 -11.58 9.67
N ASP A 286 -10.13 -10.90 8.52
CA ASP A 286 -11.19 -9.93 8.28
C ASP A 286 -12.42 -10.58 7.65
N ASP A 287 -13.60 -10.30 8.21
CA ASP A 287 -14.87 -10.81 7.69
C ASP A 287 -15.43 -9.95 6.52
N ALA A 288 -15.03 -8.68 6.43
CA ALA A 288 -15.47 -7.74 5.39
C ALA A 288 -14.53 -6.52 5.23
N GLY A 289 -14.36 -6.04 4.00
CA GLY A 289 -13.62 -4.82 3.69
C GLY A 289 -14.56 -3.62 3.55
N LEU A 290 -14.42 -2.62 4.42
CA LEU A 290 -15.22 -1.39 4.34
C LEU A 290 -14.71 -0.45 3.24
N VAL A 291 -15.59 -0.11 2.30
CA VAL A 291 -15.31 0.86 1.24
C VAL A 291 -15.67 2.26 1.74
N ARG A 292 -14.72 2.91 2.41
CA ARG A 292 -14.91 4.23 3.06
C ARG A 292 -14.96 5.40 2.08
N ALA A 293 -15.93 5.38 1.17
CA ALA A 293 -16.23 6.45 0.24
C ALA A 293 -17.70 6.89 0.38
N TYR A 294 -18.03 8.07 -0.16
CA TYR A 294 -19.41 8.57 -0.26
C TYR A 294 -19.68 9.05 -1.68
N MET A 295 -20.60 8.40 -2.38
CA MET A 295 -21.07 8.87 -3.67
C MET A 295 -22.30 9.76 -3.52
N ALA A 296 -22.22 11.00 -4.00
CA ALA A 296 -23.29 11.99 -3.85
C ALA A 296 -24.63 11.49 -4.42
N HIS A 297 -24.60 10.78 -5.55
CA HIS A 297 -25.81 10.24 -6.16
C HIS A 297 -26.40 9.06 -5.35
N HIS A 298 -25.58 8.19 -4.74
CA HIS A 298 -26.05 7.13 -3.83
C HIS A 298 -26.71 7.69 -2.57
N GLN A 299 -26.12 8.75 -1.99
CA GLN A 299 -26.72 9.46 -0.86
C GLN A 299 -28.04 10.12 -1.28
N GLY A 300 -28.06 10.82 -2.42
CA GLY A 300 -29.26 11.46 -2.95
C GLY A 300 -30.41 10.47 -3.18
N MET A 301 -30.12 9.33 -3.80
CA MET A 301 -31.12 8.26 -4.00
C MET A 301 -31.63 7.69 -2.68
N SER A 302 -30.74 7.47 -1.71
CA SER A 302 -31.12 6.97 -0.38
C SER A 302 -32.08 7.94 0.33
N VAL A 303 -31.78 9.24 0.30
CA VAL A 303 -32.63 10.29 0.88
C VAL A 303 -34.00 10.31 0.20
N VAL A 304 -34.06 10.28 -1.14
CA VAL A 304 -35.33 10.32 -1.87
C VAL A 304 -36.15 9.04 -1.63
N ALA A 305 -35.51 7.87 -1.56
CA ALA A 305 -36.19 6.61 -1.27
C ALA A 305 -36.85 6.64 0.12
N ILE A 306 -36.11 7.07 1.14
CA ILE A 306 -36.63 7.22 2.51
C ILE A 306 -37.74 8.28 2.55
N ALA A 307 -37.55 9.42 1.89
CA ALA A 307 -38.56 10.47 1.82
C ALA A 307 -39.87 9.99 1.16
N ASN A 308 -39.79 9.18 0.10
CA ASN A 308 -40.97 8.56 -0.51
C ASN A 308 -41.69 7.59 0.44
N VAL A 309 -40.98 6.91 1.34
CA VAL A 309 -41.62 6.05 2.35
C VAL A 309 -42.30 6.91 3.43
N LEU A 310 -41.62 7.94 3.93
CA LEU A 310 -42.11 8.78 5.02
C LEU A 310 -43.21 9.76 4.60
N HIS A 311 -43.23 10.16 3.33
CA HIS A 311 -44.14 11.18 2.78
C HIS A 311 -45.04 10.62 1.66
N ASP A 312 -45.40 9.35 1.76
CA ASP A 312 -46.39 8.68 0.89
C ASP A 312 -46.16 8.92 -0.62
N GLY A 313 -44.91 8.75 -1.05
CA GLY A 313 -44.50 8.84 -2.45
C GLY A 313 -44.52 10.26 -3.01
N ALA A 314 -44.31 11.30 -2.20
CA ALA A 314 -44.36 12.71 -2.61
C ALA A 314 -43.56 13.03 -3.89
N MET A 315 -42.36 12.46 -4.09
CA MET A 315 -41.58 12.71 -5.30
C MET A 315 -42.20 12.06 -6.54
N ARG A 316 -42.81 10.88 -6.37
CA ARG A 316 -43.60 10.25 -7.44
C ARG A 316 -44.84 11.06 -7.78
N ALA A 317 -45.52 11.59 -6.77
CA ALA A 317 -46.68 12.44 -6.98
C ALA A 317 -46.32 13.71 -7.78
N ARG A 318 -45.17 14.33 -7.48
CA ARG A 318 -44.65 15.48 -8.24
C ARG A 318 -44.32 15.12 -9.68
N PHE A 319 -43.64 14.00 -9.91
CA PHE A 319 -43.29 13.54 -11.25
C PHE A 319 -44.55 13.27 -12.10
N HIS A 320 -45.53 12.56 -11.55
CA HIS A 320 -46.79 12.24 -12.23
C HIS A 320 -47.81 13.39 -12.30
N ALA A 321 -47.52 14.53 -11.68
CA ALA A 321 -48.34 15.74 -11.84
C ALA A 321 -48.04 16.49 -13.15
N GLU A 322 -46.88 16.25 -13.76
CA GLU A 322 -46.50 16.87 -15.03
C GLU A 322 -47.39 16.36 -16.18
N PRO A 323 -48.03 17.23 -16.97
CA PRO A 323 -48.96 16.82 -18.01
C PRO A 323 -48.42 15.81 -19.03
N ILE A 324 -47.17 15.97 -19.47
CA ILE A 324 -46.54 15.05 -20.43
C ILE A 324 -46.35 13.64 -19.84
N VAL A 325 -45.98 13.54 -18.56
CA VAL A 325 -45.84 12.27 -17.85
C VAL A 325 -47.19 11.61 -17.68
N LYS A 326 -48.19 12.38 -17.24
CA LYS A 326 -49.56 11.88 -17.03
C LYS A 326 -50.17 11.30 -18.31
N ALA A 327 -49.84 11.85 -19.48
CA ALA A 327 -50.27 11.31 -20.77
C ALA A 327 -49.67 9.93 -21.09
N ALA A 328 -48.47 9.63 -20.57
CA ALA A 328 -47.76 8.36 -20.78
C ALA A 328 -48.04 7.30 -19.69
N ASP A 329 -48.74 7.64 -18.60
CA ASP A 329 -48.99 6.76 -17.44
C ASP A 329 -49.56 5.38 -17.78
N LEU A 330 -50.33 5.26 -18.86
CA LEU A 330 -50.93 4.00 -19.31
C LEU A 330 -49.87 2.93 -19.64
N LEU A 331 -48.65 3.33 -20.03
CA LEU A 331 -47.55 2.40 -20.30
C LEU A 331 -47.14 1.60 -19.05
N LEU A 332 -47.41 2.12 -17.85
CA LEU A 332 -47.06 1.49 -16.57
C LEU A 332 -48.10 0.46 -16.11
N GLN A 333 -49.25 0.35 -16.80
CA GLN A 333 -50.35 -0.54 -16.41
C GLN A 333 -50.26 -1.95 -17.01
N GLU A 334 -49.08 -2.38 -17.45
CA GLU A 334 -48.84 -3.72 -17.98
C GLU A 334 -48.99 -4.78 -16.89
N ARG A 335 -49.88 -5.77 -17.10
CA ARG A 335 -50.06 -6.91 -16.18
C ARG A 335 -49.02 -7.99 -16.43
N ALA A 336 -48.63 -8.70 -15.37
CA ALA A 336 -47.77 -9.86 -15.51
C ALA A 336 -48.46 -10.96 -16.35
N PRO A 337 -47.78 -11.56 -17.35
CA PRO A 337 -48.32 -12.67 -18.12
C PRO A 337 -48.59 -13.90 -17.23
N ARG A 338 -49.70 -14.62 -17.48
CA ARG A 338 -50.06 -15.84 -16.74
C ARG A 338 -49.26 -17.07 -17.18
N ASP A 339 -48.87 -17.12 -18.45
CA ASP A 339 -48.07 -18.17 -19.06
C ASP A 339 -46.74 -17.57 -19.53
N VAL A 340 -45.66 -17.86 -18.81
CA VAL A 340 -44.34 -17.28 -19.08
C VAL A 340 -43.40 -18.37 -19.58
N ALA A 341 -42.80 -18.17 -20.75
CA ALA A 341 -41.64 -18.96 -21.19
C ALA A 341 -40.46 -18.62 -20.27
N VAL A 342 -40.27 -19.43 -19.24
CA VAL A 342 -39.23 -19.25 -18.21
C VAL A 342 -37.84 -19.39 -18.86
N ALA A 343 -37.04 -18.33 -18.82
CA ALA A 343 -35.61 -18.45 -19.11
C ALA A 343 -34.99 -19.27 -17.98
N ARG A 344 -34.51 -20.49 -18.28
CA ARG A 344 -33.88 -21.35 -17.27
C ARG A 344 -32.53 -20.74 -16.86
N PRO A 345 -32.28 -20.48 -15.56
CA PRO A 345 -30.94 -20.15 -15.07
C PRO A 345 -29.98 -21.29 -15.46
N ARG A 346 -28.81 -20.98 -16.01
CA ARG A 346 -27.85 -22.00 -16.44
C ARG A 346 -27.25 -22.69 -15.21
N ALA A 347 -27.18 -24.02 -15.25
CA ALA A 347 -26.83 -24.90 -14.13
C ALA A 347 -25.43 -24.68 -13.52
N GLU A 348 -24.55 -23.92 -14.16
CA GLU A 348 -23.22 -23.57 -13.63
C GLU A 348 -23.30 -22.60 -12.45
N GLU A 349 -24.22 -21.62 -12.46
CA GLU A 349 -24.34 -20.61 -11.39
C GLU A 349 -24.88 -21.18 -10.07
N VAL A 350 -25.63 -22.28 -10.12
CA VAL A 350 -26.17 -22.97 -8.94
C VAL A 350 -25.12 -23.88 -8.29
N LYS A 351 -24.14 -24.36 -9.06
CA LYS A 351 -23.08 -25.26 -8.57
C LYS A 351 -21.92 -24.51 -7.89
N THR A 352 -21.57 -23.30 -8.35
CA THR A 352 -20.52 -22.48 -7.70
C THR A 352 -20.89 -22.02 -6.30
N ALA A 353 -22.18 -21.76 -6.03
CA ALA A 353 -22.67 -21.39 -4.70
C ALA A 353 -22.43 -22.47 -3.62
N ALA A 354 -22.24 -23.73 -4.02
CA ALA A 354 -22.02 -24.85 -3.10
C ALA A 354 -20.54 -25.16 -2.81
N HIS A 355 -19.57 -24.58 -3.54
CA HIS A 355 -18.16 -24.99 -3.47
C HIS A 355 -17.15 -23.95 -2.97
N VAL A 356 -17.58 -22.77 -2.51
CA VAL A 356 -16.64 -21.76 -1.95
C VAL A 356 -16.39 -21.99 -0.46
N ARG A 357 -15.81 -23.14 -0.10
CA ARG A 357 -15.34 -23.43 1.28
C ARG A 357 -13.83 -23.59 1.43
N ASP A 358 -13.05 -23.48 0.36
CA ASP A 358 -11.59 -23.56 0.47
C ASP A 358 -10.97 -22.17 0.54
N LEU A 359 -10.86 -21.66 1.76
CA LEU A 359 -10.00 -20.52 2.12
C LEU A 359 -8.55 -20.89 1.82
N VAL A 360 -8.03 -20.49 0.66
CA VAL A 360 -6.59 -20.48 0.40
C VAL A 360 -5.99 -19.34 1.22
N GLY A 361 -5.33 -19.68 2.33
CA GLY A 361 -4.63 -18.72 3.19
C GLY A 361 -3.50 -17.98 2.45
N PRO A 362 -3.02 -16.85 2.98
CA PRO A 362 -1.98 -16.06 2.32
C PRO A 362 -0.65 -16.83 2.23
N VAL A 363 -0.09 -16.89 1.03
CA VAL A 363 1.23 -17.45 0.75
C VAL A 363 2.29 -16.46 1.23
N VAL A 364 3.16 -16.87 2.16
CA VAL A 364 4.27 -16.07 2.73
C VAL A 364 5.58 -16.86 2.68
N ARG A 365 6.74 -16.18 2.61
CA ARG A 365 8.05 -16.86 2.76
C ARG A 365 8.43 -16.92 4.24
N ARG A 366 8.71 -18.12 4.75
CA ARG A 366 9.07 -18.36 6.17
C ARG A 366 10.45 -18.98 6.29
N PHE A 367 11.25 -18.50 7.24
CA PHE A 367 12.58 -19.01 7.57
C PHE A 367 12.68 -19.22 9.07
N THR A 368 13.04 -20.42 9.51
CA THR A 368 13.14 -20.78 10.94
C THR A 368 14.56 -20.64 11.50
N SER A 369 15.51 -20.18 10.69
CA SER A 369 16.91 -20.00 11.06
C SER A 369 17.48 -18.73 10.43
N PRO A 370 18.30 -17.95 11.16
CA PRO A 370 19.03 -16.81 10.61
C PRO A 370 20.37 -17.20 9.97
N ASN A 371 20.78 -18.47 10.05
CA ASN A 371 22.15 -18.93 9.75
C ASN A 371 22.28 -19.63 8.38
N ASP A 372 21.51 -19.21 7.38
CA ASP A 372 21.69 -19.73 6.03
C ASP A 372 23.07 -19.34 5.47
N PRO A 373 23.72 -20.19 4.65
CA PRO A 373 25.05 -19.90 4.09
C PRO A 373 25.12 -18.60 3.29
N VAL A 374 23.99 -18.20 2.70
CA VAL A 374 23.79 -16.91 2.05
C VAL A 374 22.62 -16.22 2.75
N PRO A 375 22.76 -14.96 3.21
CA PRO A 375 21.67 -14.24 3.88
C PRO A 375 20.42 -14.17 3.00
N ARG A 376 19.27 -14.63 3.51
CA ARG A 376 17.99 -14.56 2.79
C ARG A 376 17.40 -13.16 2.86
N THR A 377 17.19 -12.50 1.73
CA THR A 377 16.74 -11.11 1.67
C THR A 377 15.26 -10.93 1.34
N HIS A 378 14.76 -9.75 1.69
CA HIS A 378 13.49 -9.23 1.24
C HIS A 378 13.57 -7.74 0.95
N LEU A 379 12.97 -7.32 -0.16
CA LEU A 379 12.90 -5.93 -0.61
C LEU A 379 11.49 -5.35 -0.42
N LEU A 380 11.43 -4.20 0.26
CA LEU A 380 10.24 -3.37 0.45
C LEU A 380 10.49 -2.00 -0.19
N SER A 381 9.48 -1.40 -0.82
CA SER A 381 9.61 -0.11 -1.50
C SER A 381 8.25 0.53 -1.73
N ASN A 382 8.17 1.86 -1.60
CA ASN A 382 7.03 2.67 -2.05
C ASN A 382 7.24 3.23 -3.48
N GLY A 383 8.37 2.91 -4.12
CA GLY A 383 8.78 3.43 -5.42
C GLY A 383 9.93 4.43 -5.33
N HIS A 384 10.13 5.11 -4.21
CA HIS A 384 11.22 6.09 -4.00
C HIS A 384 12.10 5.72 -2.81
N TYR A 385 11.52 5.33 -1.68
CA TYR A 385 12.20 4.79 -0.50
C TYR A 385 12.20 3.26 -0.55
N ALA A 386 13.34 2.64 -0.26
CA ALA A 386 13.49 1.20 -0.31
C ALA A 386 14.30 0.64 0.85
N VAL A 387 13.88 -0.53 1.30
CA VAL A 387 14.49 -1.28 2.39
C VAL A 387 14.80 -2.68 1.90
N MET A 388 16.04 -3.10 2.10
CA MET A 388 16.42 -4.50 2.02
C MET A 388 16.67 -4.99 3.43
N ILE A 389 16.06 -6.11 3.81
CA ILE A 389 16.30 -6.75 5.11
C ILE A 389 16.59 -8.24 4.93
N THR A 390 17.55 -8.76 5.69
CA THR A 390 17.88 -10.19 5.76
C THR A 390 17.03 -10.90 6.80
N ALA A 391 16.87 -12.22 6.67
CA ALA A 391 16.21 -13.04 7.70
C ALA A 391 16.92 -12.96 9.06
N ALA A 392 18.16 -12.47 9.12
CA ALA A 392 18.90 -12.21 10.35
C ALA A 392 18.71 -10.77 10.90
N GLY A 393 18.07 -9.86 10.15
CA GLY A 393 17.79 -8.48 10.57
C GLY A 393 18.78 -7.42 10.11
N SER A 394 19.79 -7.79 9.32
CA SER A 394 20.72 -6.84 8.65
C SER A 394 20.11 -6.32 7.35
N GLY A 395 20.71 -5.31 6.73
CA GLY A 395 20.13 -4.72 5.53
C GLY A 395 20.59 -3.31 5.18
N TYR A 396 19.80 -2.62 4.35
CA TYR A 396 20.00 -1.22 4.03
C TYR A 396 18.67 -0.48 3.90
N SER A 397 18.77 0.84 3.99
CA SER A 397 17.71 1.79 3.64
C SER A 397 18.25 2.80 2.63
N ARG A 398 17.46 3.05 1.59
CA ARG A 398 17.84 3.87 0.43
C ARG A 398 16.68 4.79 0.06
N TRP A 399 16.99 6.03 -0.29
CA TRP A 399 16.02 6.98 -0.83
C TRP A 399 16.51 7.42 -2.20
N ARG A 400 15.75 7.06 -3.24
CA ARG A 400 16.16 7.19 -4.65
C ARG A 400 17.52 6.53 -4.84
N ASP A 401 18.51 7.24 -5.37
CA ASP A 401 19.89 6.79 -5.55
C ASP A 401 20.79 6.98 -4.31
N LEU A 402 20.29 7.60 -3.25
CA LEU A 402 21.06 7.92 -2.04
C LEU A 402 20.91 6.84 -0.98
N ALA A 403 22.04 6.32 -0.48
CA ALA A 403 22.05 5.46 0.69
C ALA A 403 21.71 6.31 1.93
N ILE A 404 20.66 5.92 2.67
CA ILE A 404 20.36 6.50 3.98
C ILE A 404 21.26 5.85 5.02
N THR A 405 21.39 4.52 4.95
CA THR A 405 22.26 3.75 5.84
C THR A 405 23.35 3.01 5.11
N ARG A 406 24.53 2.88 5.73
CA ARG A 406 25.66 2.16 5.16
C ARG A 406 25.36 0.68 4.99
N TRP A 407 25.71 0.13 3.82
CA TRP A 407 25.65 -1.30 3.56
C TRP A 407 26.71 -1.74 2.56
N ARG A 408 27.22 -2.95 2.76
CA ARG A 408 28.14 -3.61 1.82
C ARG A 408 27.78 -5.08 1.79
N GLU A 409 27.92 -5.66 0.61
CA GLU A 409 27.80 -7.10 0.43
C GLU A 409 28.85 -7.81 1.31
N ASP A 410 28.39 -8.59 2.28
CA ASP A 410 29.22 -9.46 3.11
C ASP A 410 28.44 -10.73 3.47
N VAL A 411 28.62 -11.78 2.67
CA VAL A 411 28.00 -13.10 2.88
C VAL A 411 28.48 -13.79 4.17
N THR A 412 29.58 -13.34 4.77
CA THR A 412 30.22 -14.01 5.91
C THR A 412 29.78 -13.46 7.25
N ARG A 413 29.69 -12.12 7.37
CA ARG A 413 29.40 -11.46 8.65
C ARG A 413 27.99 -10.90 8.73
N ASP A 414 27.42 -10.49 7.59
CA ASP A 414 26.13 -9.79 7.50
C ASP A 414 26.01 -8.66 8.56
N ALA A 415 26.99 -7.76 8.60
CA ALA A 415 27.23 -6.85 9.73
C ALA A 415 26.75 -5.39 9.54
N TYR A 416 25.99 -5.11 8.47
CA TYR A 416 25.48 -3.79 8.15
C TYR A 416 23.95 -3.76 8.17
N GLY A 417 23.37 -2.73 8.79
CA GLY A 417 21.93 -2.57 8.87
C GLY A 417 21.49 -1.55 9.91
N GLN A 418 20.17 -1.48 10.09
CA GLN A 418 19.54 -0.76 11.19
C GLN A 418 19.12 -1.76 12.26
N TYR A 419 19.68 -1.58 13.46
CA TYR A 419 19.57 -2.54 14.53
C TYR A 419 18.84 -1.95 15.72
N LEU A 420 18.09 -2.80 16.42
CA LEU A 420 17.43 -2.49 17.68
C LEU A 420 17.97 -3.47 18.72
N PHE A 421 18.80 -2.96 19.62
CA PHE A 421 19.34 -3.72 20.75
C PHE A 421 18.35 -3.70 21.91
N LEU A 422 18.25 -4.82 22.61
CA LEU A 422 17.51 -4.97 23.84
C LEU A 422 18.49 -5.33 24.95
N ARG A 423 18.33 -4.70 26.10
CA ARG A 423 19.05 -5.05 27.35
C ARG A 423 18.04 -5.22 28.47
N ASP A 424 18.10 -6.37 29.15
CA ASP A 424 17.34 -6.57 30.39
C ASP A 424 18.14 -5.93 31.54
N GLU A 425 17.61 -4.86 32.14
CA GLU A 425 18.27 -4.16 33.24
C GLU A 425 18.37 -5.03 34.51
N ASN A 426 17.54 -6.07 34.63
CA ASN A 426 17.56 -6.96 35.78
C ASN A 426 18.63 -8.05 35.67
N SER A 427 18.88 -8.60 34.48
CA SER A 427 19.91 -9.65 34.27
C SER A 427 21.21 -9.14 33.68
N GLY A 428 21.19 -8.01 32.97
CA GLY A 428 22.31 -7.50 32.18
C GLY A 428 22.46 -8.17 30.81
N ASP A 429 21.56 -9.08 30.44
CA ASP A 429 21.61 -9.77 29.14
C ASP A 429 21.32 -8.79 28.02
N VAL A 430 22.06 -8.92 26.92
CA VAL A 430 21.96 -8.06 25.73
C VAL A 430 21.77 -8.91 24.49
N TRP A 431 20.76 -8.57 23.69
CA TRP A 431 20.51 -9.18 22.38
C TRP A 431 19.96 -8.13 21.41
N SER A 432 19.61 -8.56 20.20
CA SER A 432 19.02 -7.72 19.16
C SER A 432 17.63 -8.22 18.78
N ALA A 433 16.76 -7.34 18.28
CA ALA A 433 15.40 -7.70 17.87
C ALA A 433 15.38 -8.73 16.72
N GLY A 434 16.37 -8.67 15.82
CA GLY A 434 16.74 -9.76 14.91
C GLY A 434 17.97 -10.55 15.43
N HIS A 435 18.50 -11.50 14.67
CA HIS A 435 19.72 -12.21 15.07
C HIS A 435 20.97 -11.33 15.04
N GLN A 436 21.14 -10.55 13.98
CA GLN A 436 22.22 -9.57 13.86
C GLN A 436 21.84 -8.25 14.58
N PRO A 437 22.82 -7.51 15.09
CA PRO A 437 24.26 -7.75 14.98
C PRO A 437 24.83 -8.53 16.18
N SER A 438 24.06 -8.72 17.26
CA SER A 438 24.54 -9.37 18.49
C SER A 438 25.00 -10.82 18.23
N GLY A 439 24.30 -11.52 17.34
CA GLY A 439 24.50 -12.94 17.05
C GLY A 439 24.15 -13.85 18.23
N VAL A 440 23.40 -13.35 19.21
CA VAL A 440 22.87 -14.16 20.31
C VAL A 440 21.84 -15.12 19.76
N VAL A 441 22.05 -16.42 20.01
CA VAL A 441 21.17 -17.50 19.59
C VAL A 441 19.91 -17.45 20.45
N ALA A 442 18.75 -17.29 19.82
CA ALA A 442 17.45 -17.29 20.49
C ALA A 442 16.97 -18.71 20.80
N ASP A 443 16.07 -18.85 21.78
CA ASP A 443 15.41 -20.13 22.09
C ASP A 443 14.40 -20.54 21.01
N ALA A 444 13.82 -19.55 20.31
CA ALA A 444 12.96 -19.73 19.16
C ALA A 444 13.16 -18.56 18.20
N TYR A 445 13.12 -18.83 16.89
CA TYR A 445 13.34 -17.82 15.85
C TYR A 445 12.50 -18.12 14.61
N GLU A 446 11.87 -17.09 14.04
CA GLU A 446 11.14 -17.16 12.78
C GLU A 446 11.22 -15.81 12.07
N ALA A 447 11.57 -15.81 10.78
CA ALA A 447 11.43 -14.66 9.89
C ALA A 447 10.33 -14.94 8.86
N ILE A 448 9.41 -14.00 8.69
CA ILE A 448 8.25 -14.09 7.80
C ILE A 448 8.27 -12.89 6.87
N PHE A 449 8.28 -13.12 5.56
CA PHE A 449 8.26 -12.08 4.54
C PHE A 449 6.98 -12.18 3.71
N SER A 450 6.26 -11.06 3.61
CA SER A 450 5.13 -10.83 2.71
C SER A 450 5.37 -9.56 1.91
N GLU A 451 4.72 -9.40 0.77
CA GLU A 451 5.00 -8.29 -0.17
C GLU A 451 4.92 -6.88 0.44
N ASP A 452 4.15 -6.73 1.52
CA ASP A 452 3.92 -5.49 2.26
C ASP A 452 4.83 -5.30 3.49
N ARG A 453 5.44 -6.36 4.03
CA ARG A 453 6.20 -6.28 5.29
C ARG A 453 7.21 -7.42 5.50
N ALA A 454 8.21 -7.13 6.32
CA ALA A 454 9.08 -8.14 6.92
C ALA A 454 8.82 -8.25 8.42
N GLU A 455 8.74 -9.47 8.93
CA GLU A 455 8.53 -9.76 10.34
C GLU A 455 9.59 -10.73 10.86
N ILE A 456 10.17 -10.44 12.02
CA ILE A 456 11.09 -11.34 12.73
C ILE A 456 10.55 -11.56 14.14
N ARG A 457 10.30 -12.82 14.49
CA ARG A 457 9.87 -13.27 15.81
C ARG A 457 11.01 -14.01 16.47
N ARG A 458 11.31 -13.67 17.72
CA ARG A 458 12.27 -14.42 18.52
C ARG A 458 11.83 -14.51 19.98
N ARG A 459 12.35 -15.51 20.69
CA ARG A 459 12.18 -15.66 22.14
C ARG A 459 13.52 -15.85 22.81
N ASP A 460 13.77 -15.08 23.86
CA ASP A 460 14.97 -15.12 24.68
C ASP A 460 14.52 -15.26 26.14
N GLY A 461 14.57 -16.48 26.66
CA GLY A 461 14.02 -16.83 27.97
C GLY A 461 12.54 -16.50 28.09
N ALA A 462 12.21 -15.58 29.00
CA ALA A 462 10.84 -15.15 29.27
C ALA A 462 10.36 -13.98 28.38
N ILE A 463 11.19 -13.48 27.47
CA ILE A 463 10.88 -12.33 26.63
C ILE A 463 10.65 -12.80 25.20
N ALA A 464 9.48 -12.50 24.65
CA ALA A 464 9.18 -12.65 23.23
C ALA A 464 9.27 -11.29 22.55
N THR A 465 9.97 -11.24 21.41
CA THR A 465 10.19 -10.03 20.63
C THR A 465 9.71 -10.26 19.20
N THR A 466 8.86 -9.36 18.71
CA THR A 466 8.45 -9.30 17.30
C THR A 466 8.88 -7.98 16.71
N LEU A 467 9.74 -8.01 15.69
CA LEU A 467 10.12 -6.86 14.87
C LEU A 467 9.32 -6.90 13.57
N GLU A 468 8.59 -5.82 13.28
CA GLU A 468 7.88 -5.60 12.01
C GLU A 468 8.51 -4.41 11.28
N VAL A 469 8.83 -4.59 10.00
CA VAL A 469 9.42 -3.57 9.13
C VAL A 469 8.53 -3.35 7.92
N VAL A 470 8.15 -2.10 7.70
CA VAL A 470 7.25 -1.65 6.62
C VAL A 470 7.78 -0.36 6.01
N VAL A 471 7.52 -0.15 4.72
CA VAL A 471 7.79 1.13 4.04
C VAL A 471 6.47 1.85 3.83
N SER A 472 6.40 3.14 4.15
CA SER A 472 5.19 3.93 4.00
C SER A 472 4.86 4.20 2.52
N PRO A 473 3.63 3.92 2.07
CA PRO A 473 3.19 4.30 0.74
C PRO A 473 3.03 5.81 0.53
N GLU A 474 2.86 6.58 1.62
CA GLU A 474 2.51 8.00 1.55
C GLU A 474 3.72 8.92 1.74
N ASP A 475 4.71 8.46 2.50
CA ASP A 475 5.90 9.23 2.85
C ASP A 475 7.16 8.41 2.56
N ASP A 476 8.27 9.09 2.30
CA ASP A 476 9.58 8.44 2.10
C ASP A 476 10.19 8.05 3.46
N ALA A 477 9.55 7.04 4.06
CA ALA A 477 9.81 6.57 5.41
C ALA A 477 9.78 5.04 5.51
N GLU A 478 10.72 4.49 6.26
CA GLU A 478 10.60 3.14 6.81
C GLU A 478 10.18 3.18 8.28
N VAL A 479 9.44 2.16 8.69
CA VAL A 479 8.89 2.03 10.04
C VAL A 479 9.24 0.67 10.60
N ARG A 480 9.88 0.65 11.77
CA ARG A 480 10.33 -0.55 12.48
C ARG A 480 9.64 -0.61 13.85
N ARG A 481 8.60 -1.43 13.97
CA ARG A 481 7.90 -1.65 15.25
C ARG A 481 8.47 -2.86 15.95
N VAL A 482 8.83 -2.71 17.22
CA VAL A 482 9.19 -3.80 18.12
C VAL A 482 8.10 -3.97 19.15
N THR A 483 7.52 -5.17 19.18
CA THR A 483 6.60 -5.62 20.23
C THR A 483 7.37 -6.53 21.18
N ILE A 484 7.40 -6.19 22.46
CA ILE A 484 8.08 -6.96 23.50
C ILE A 484 7.01 -7.47 24.47
N SER A 485 6.93 -8.79 24.63
CA SER A 485 5.98 -9.43 25.53
C SER A 485 6.71 -10.16 26.65
N ASN A 486 6.34 -9.83 27.89
CA ASN A 486 6.90 -10.48 29.07
C ASN A 486 6.05 -11.72 29.43
N LEU A 487 6.55 -12.90 29.06
CA LEU A 487 5.91 -14.19 29.33
C LEU A 487 6.23 -14.73 30.73
N GLY A 488 7.03 -14.01 31.51
CA GLY A 488 7.45 -14.39 32.86
C GLY A 488 6.49 -13.90 33.96
N GLY A 489 6.73 -14.37 35.18
CA GLY A 489 5.94 -14.00 36.38
C GLY A 489 6.43 -12.75 37.13
N ARG A 490 7.40 -12.00 36.60
CA ARG A 490 7.95 -10.80 37.25
C ARG A 490 8.00 -9.65 36.25
N THR A 491 7.80 -8.42 36.73
CA THR A 491 8.02 -7.21 35.94
C THR A 491 9.46 -7.14 35.45
N ARG A 492 9.65 -6.68 34.20
CA ARG A 492 10.95 -6.49 33.55
C ARG A 492 11.15 -5.06 33.11
N GLU A 493 12.36 -4.55 33.26
CA GLU A 493 12.78 -3.29 32.65
C GLU A 493 13.71 -3.59 31.49
N ILE A 494 13.29 -3.17 30.29
CA ILE A 494 14.06 -3.39 29.06
C ILE A 494 14.50 -2.04 28.53
N GLU A 495 15.80 -1.90 28.28
CA GLU A 495 16.36 -0.76 27.54
C GLU A 495 16.43 -1.12 26.05
N LEU A 496 15.84 -0.27 25.21
CA LEU A 496 15.91 -0.38 23.75
C LEU A 496 16.85 0.69 23.22
N THR A 497 17.79 0.29 22.37
CA THR A 497 18.74 1.21 21.72
C THR A 497 18.77 0.96 20.23
N SER A 498 18.40 1.96 19.43
CA SER A 498 18.55 1.90 17.97
C SER A 498 19.98 2.19 17.52
N TYR A 499 20.35 1.72 16.34
CA TYR A 499 21.64 1.98 15.72
C TYR A 499 21.52 1.93 14.21
N ALA A 500 21.98 2.98 13.53
CA ALA A 500 22.12 3.04 12.08
C ALA A 500 23.33 3.91 11.70
N GLU A 501 24.19 3.44 10.80
CA GLU A 501 25.31 4.23 10.26
C GLU A 501 24.81 5.11 9.11
N VAL A 502 24.85 6.45 9.29
CA VAL A 502 24.21 7.43 8.38
C VAL A 502 25.15 7.82 7.25
N VAL A 503 24.65 7.85 6.01
CA VAL A 503 25.46 8.14 4.80
C VAL A 503 25.00 9.38 4.03
N LEU A 504 23.74 9.38 3.56
CA LEU A 504 23.11 10.45 2.77
C LEU A 504 23.85 10.79 1.46
N ALA A 505 24.36 9.78 0.77
CA ALA A 505 25.12 9.90 -0.48
C ALA A 505 24.96 8.64 -1.34
N PRO A 506 25.29 8.69 -2.65
CA PRO A 506 25.35 7.48 -3.47
C PRO A 506 26.30 6.44 -2.85
N LEU A 507 25.87 5.17 -2.85
CA LEU A 507 26.59 4.10 -2.14
C LEU A 507 28.04 3.92 -2.62
N ALA A 508 28.27 4.04 -3.94
CA ALA A 508 29.60 3.96 -4.53
C ALA A 508 30.56 5.04 -3.99
N THR A 509 30.04 6.24 -3.70
CA THR A 509 30.83 7.34 -3.13
C THR A 509 31.22 7.06 -1.67
N ASP A 510 30.31 6.49 -0.85
CA ASP A 510 30.65 6.04 0.50
C ASP A 510 31.68 4.91 0.48
N ALA A 511 31.53 3.93 -0.42
CA ALA A 511 32.44 2.80 -0.54
C ALA A 511 33.87 3.22 -0.89
N ALA A 512 34.03 4.21 -1.78
CA ALA A 512 35.34 4.69 -2.23
C ALA A 512 36.10 5.46 -1.14
N HIS A 513 35.43 6.38 -0.43
CA HIS A 513 36.09 7.26 0.55
C HIS A 513 35.23 7.49 1.81
N PRO A 514 35.05 6.48 2.68
CA PRO A 514 34.09 6.54 3.78
C PRO A 514 34.44 7.63 4.80
N ALA A 515 35.70 7.66 5.25
CA ALA A 515 36.17 8.61 6.25
C ALA A 515 36.02 10.08 5.79
N PHE A 516 36.26 10.36 4.51
CA PHE A 516 36.06 11.68 3.94
C PHE A 516 34.58 12.00 3.73
N SER A 517 33.78 11.02 3.28
CA SER A 517 32.34 11.20 3.05
C SER A 517 31.59 11.56 4.32
N ASN A 518 31.97 10.95 5.46
CA ASN A 518 31.38 11.20 6.76
C ASN A 518 31.51 12.66 7.23
N LEU A 519 32.61 13.35 6.88
CA LEU A 519 32.86 14.73 7.29
C LEU A 519 31.82 15.74 6.77
N PHE A 520 31.04 15.35 5.76
CA PHE A 520 29.99 16.18 5.17
C PHE A 520 28.63 15.99 5.86
N VAL A 521 28.48 15.04 6.77
CA VAL A 521 27.22 14.77 7.44
C VAL A 521 27.19 15.52 8.77
N HIS A 522 26.14 16.29 8.98
CA HIS A 522 25.89 17.03 10.21
C HIS A 522 24.65 16.45 10.90
N THR A 523 24.74 16.25 12.21
CA THR A 523 23.62 15.74 13.01
C THR A 523 23.03 16.85 13.89
N GLU A 524 21.73 16.80 14.11
CA GLU A 524 20.99 17.70 14.99
C GLU A 524 20.04 16.86 15.86
N ALA A 525 19.81 17.27 17.10
CA ALA A 525 18.81 16.66 17.96
C ALA A 525 17.65 17.63 18.15
N ASP A 526 16.43 17.14 17.99
CA ASP A 526 15.20 17.83 18.35
C ASP A 526 14.57 17.14 19.58
N PRO A 527 14.76 17.70 20.79
CA PRO A 527 14.23 17.12 22.01
C PRO A 527 12.70 17.20 22.12
N VAL A 528 12.05 18.13 21.40
CA VAL A 528 10.59 18.29 21.44
C VAL A 528 9.92 17.16 20.67
N LEU A 529 10.47 16.82 19.50
CA LEU A 529 9.99 15.73 18.66
C LEU A 529 10.55 14.36 19.08
N ASN A 530 11.54 14.33 19.98
CA ASN A 530 12.34 13.14 20.31
C ASN A 530 13.00 12.52 19.06
N THR A 531 13.60 13.37 18.24
CA THR A 531 14.09 13.04 16.89
C THR A 531 15.56 13.39 16.74
N LEU A 532 16.31 12.56 16.02
CA LEU A 532 17.61 12.92 15.46
C LEU A 532 17.46 13.27 13.99
N LEU A 533 18.07 14.36 13.58
CA LEU A 533 18.14 14.83 12.20
C LEU A 533 19.57 14.66 11.70
N ALA A 534 19.72 14.35 10.41
CA ALA A 534 21.00 14.41 9.72
C ALA A 534 20.82 15.06 8.36
N THR A 535 21.81 15.85 7.97
CA THR A 535 21.88 16.44 6.63
C THR A 535 23.29 16.34 6.09
N ARG A 536 23.41 16.31 4.77
CA ARG A 536 24.70 16.39 4.09
C ARG A 536 24.95 17.81 3.61
N ARG A 537 26.10 18.37 3.99
CA ARG A 537 26.55 19.69 3.53
C ARG A 537 26.76 19.67 2.01
N PRO A 538 26.09 20.56 1.25
CA PRO A 538 26.33 20.74 -0.18
C PRO A 538 27.79 21.07 -0.48
N ARG A 539 28.33 20.54 -1.58
CA ARG A 539 29.66 20.88 -2.10
C ARG A 539 29.58 22.02 -3.12
N SER A 540 28.47 22.12 -3.83
CA SER A 540 28.15 23.19 -4.77
C SER A 540 26.76 23.78 -4.48
N PRO A 541 26.46 25.01 -4.93
CA PRO A 541 25.10 25.57 -4.85
C PRO A 541 24.06 24.82 -5.69
N GLU A 542 24.50 23.97 -6.63
CA GLU A 542 23.64 23.18 -7.51
C GLU A 542 23.24 21.83 -6.88
N ASP A 543 23.94 21.41 -5.82
CA ASP A 543 23.66 20.15 -5.13
C ASP A 543 22.32 20.24 -4.40
N ALA A 544 21.41 19.31 -4.69
CA ALA A 544 20.14 19.22 -3.98
C ALA A 544 20.38 18.87 -2.49
N PRO A 545 19.77 19.60 -1.54
CA PRO A 545 19.84 19.26 -0.13
C PRO A 545 19.16 17.92 0.15
N VAL A 546 19.72 17.17 1.11
CA VAL A 546 19.16 15.92 1.61
C VAL A 546 19.09 15.97 3.13
N TRP A 547 17.93 15.59 3.65
CA TRP A 547 17.65 15.50 5.07
C TRP A 547 17.10 14.12 5.42
N ALA A 548 17.53 13.59 6.55
CA ALA A 548 16.95 12.40 7.15
C ALA A 548 16.61 12.64 8.62
N ALA A 549 15.57 11.97 9.10
CA ALA A 549 15.16 11.98 10.50
C ALA A 549 15.05 10.56 11.02
N HIS A 550 15.41 10.34 12.29
CA HIS A 550 15.15 9.12 13.03
C HIS A 550 14.32 9.46 14.26
N VAL A 551 13.11 8.91 14.32
CA VAL A 551 12.05 9.27 15.28
C VAL A 551 11.67 8.04 16.08
N VAL A 552 11.30 8.24 17.34
CA VAL A 552 10.72 7.16 18.16
C VAL A 552 9.35 7.54 18.71
N ALA A 553 8.38 6.66 18.50
CA ALA A 553 7.06 6.69 19.10
C ALA A 553 6.94 5.54 20.10
N VAL A 554 6.40 5.82 21.29
CA VAL A 554 6.28 4.85 22.39
C VAL A 554 4.87 4.92 22.97
N ASP A 555 4.28 3.76 23.23
CA ASP A 555 3.03 3.64 23.99
C ASP A 555 3.23 3.96 25.48
N GLU A 556 2.20 3.74 26.31
CA GLU A 556 2.12 4.11 27.75
C GLU A 556 3.13 3.42 28.71
N HIS A 557 4.15 2.72 28.21
CA HIS A 557 5.06 1.85 28.99
C HIS A 557 6.45 2.45 29.27
N ARG A 558 6.70 3.69 28.84
CA ARG A 558 8.01 4.35 28.91
C ARG A 558 8.37 4.75 30.34
N VAL A 559 9.64 4.57 30.69
CA VAL A 559 10.25 5.06 31.92
C VAL A 559 11.43 5.97 31.59
N GLY A 560 11.36 7.24 32.02
CA GLY A 560 12.46 8.21 31.89
C GLY A 560 12.55 8.94 30.54
N GLY A 561 13.62 9.73 30.39
CA GLY A 561 13.94 10.52 29.19
C GLY A 561 14.45 9.65 28.03
N ILE A 562 14.40 10.20 26.81
CA ILE A 562 15.06 9.60 25.65
C ILE A 562 16.51 10.08 25.65
N GLN A 563 17.42 9.16 25.40
CA GLN A 563 18.84 9.44 25.24
C GLN A 563 19.24 9.23 23.79
N TYR A 564 20.32 9.87 23.37
CA TYR A 564 20.82 9.74 22.00
C TYR A 564 22.33 9.76 21.91
N GLU A 565 22.83 9.13 20.85
CA GLU A 565 24.24 9.14 20.47
C GLU A 565 24.33 9.33 18.94
N THR A 566 25.18 10.25 18.52
CA THR A 566 25.44 10.50 17.09
C THR A 566 26.86 10.14 16.68
N ASP A 567 27.77 9.88 17.63
CA ASP A 567 29.16 9.49 17.36
C ASP A 567 29.35 7.97 17.50
N ARG A 568 29.65 7.31 16.38
CA ARG A 568 29.89 5.85 16.33
C ARG A 568 31.03 5.41 17.23
N ALA A 569 32.10 6.21 17.38
CA ALA A 569 33.24 5.85 18.22
C ALA A 569 32.86 5.79 19.70
N ARG A 570 31.97 6.70 20.15
CA ARG A 570 31.42 6.70 21.51
C ARG A 570 30.46 5.54 21.75
N PHE A 571 29.63 5.24 20.74
CA PHE A 571 28.67 4.14 20.78
C PHE A 571 29.37 2.77 20.84
N LEU A 572 30.28 2.49 19.91
CA LEU A 572 30.97 1.19 19.84
C LEU A 572 32.05 1.06 20.92
N GLY A 573 32.83 2.11 21.12
CA GLY A 573 34.05 2.09 21.93
C GLY A 573 35.27 1.58 21.17
N ARG A 574 36.46 2.01 21.59
CA ARG A 574 37.75 1.59 21.02
C ARG A 574 37.89 0.06 21.08
N GLY A 575 38.32 -0.55 19.97
CA GLY A 575 38.57 -2.00 19.88
C GLY A 575 37.33 -2.88 19.80
N ARG A 576 36.14 -2.30 19.62
CA ARG A 576 34.85 -3.01 19.60
C ARG A 576 34.16 -2.86 18.25
N SER A 577 33.08 -3.62 18.07
CA SER A 577 32.27 -3.66 16.85
C SER A 577 30.79 -3.54 17.19
N THR A 578 29.94 -3.45 16.17
CA THR A 578 28.47 -3.47 16.31
C THR A 578 27.93 -4.72 17.00
N ARG A 579 28.72 -5.81 17.05
CA ARG A 579 28.37 -7.02 17.82
C ARG A 579 28.53 -6.84 19.32
N THR A 580 29.47 -5.99 19.75
CA THR A 580 29.85 -5.77 21.14
C THR A 580 29.93 -4.28 21.50
N PRO A 581 28.89 -3.48 21.21
CA PRO A 581 28.92 -2.04 21.42
C PRO A 581 28.94 -1.73 22.92
N ILE A 582 29.93 -0.94 23.34
CA ILE A 582 30.11 -0.65 24.77
C ILE A 582 28.89 0.05 25.37
N SER A 583 28.31 1.02 24.64
CA SER A 583 27.20 1.83 25.14
C SER A 583 25.98 1.00 25.53
N VAL A 584 25.77 -0.14 24.86
CA VAL A 584 24.66 -1.06 25.15
C VAL A 584 25.05 -1.99 26.29
N ILE A 585 26.25 -2.57 26.25
CA ILE A 585 26.66 -3.60 27.23
C ILE A 585 26.80 -3.02 28.65
N ASP A 586 27.45 -1.86 28.79
CA ASP A 586 27.69 -1.26 30.11
C ASP A 586 26.45 -0.56 30.69
N GLY A 587 25.43 -0.25 29.88
CA GLY A 587 24.24 0.46 30.33
C GLY A 587 24.49 1.91 30.75
N ARG A 588 25.66 2.48 30.41
CA ARG A 588 25.97 3.87 30.77
C ARG A 588 25.05 4.81 29.99
N PRO A 589 24.72 6.00 30.55
CA PRO A 589 24.00 7.02 29.80
C PRO A 589 24.71 7.36 28.49
N LEU A 590 23.94 7.53 27.41
CA LEU A 590 24.49 8.07 26.17
C LEU A 590 24.91 9.53 26.35
N SER A 591 25.81 10.02 25.50
CA SER A 591 26.40 11.35 25.68
C SER A 591 25.43 12.50 25.43
N ASN A 592 24.31 12.26 24.73
CA ASN A 592 23.34 13.28 24.32
C ASN A 592 24.01 14.47 23.63
N THR A 593 25.00 14.19 22.79
CA THR A 593 25.65 15.19 21.93
C THR A 593 25.22 15.00 20.49
N ALA A 594 25.02 16.11 19.78
CA ALA A 594 24.78 16.17 18.34
C ALA A 594 25.67 17.25 17.72
N GLY A 595 25.81 17.25 16.40
CA GLY A 595 26.62 18.19 15.64
C GLY A 595 27.50 17.51 14.59
N PRO A 596 28.61 18.17 14.18
CA PRO A 596 29.57 17.56 13.27
C PRO A 596 30.42 16.52 14.02
N VAL A 597 30.33 15.26 13.59
CA VAL A 597 31.08 14.13 14.14
C VAL A 597 31.86 13.42 13.03
N LEU A 598 32.92 12.67 13.38
CA LEU A 598 33.77 12.00 12.39
C LEU A 598 33.12 10.77 11.75
N ASP A 599 32.21 10.11 12.47
CA ASP A 599 31.51 8.93 11.97
C ASP A 599 30.07 8.92 12.52
N PRO A 600 29.13 9.49 11.76
CA PRO A 600 27.77 9.78 12.21
C PRO A 600 26.90 8.52 12.26
N ILE A 601 26.12 8.41 13.33
CA ILE A 601 25.08 7.39 13.50
C ILE A 601 23.75 8.04 13.92
N PHE A 602 22.67 7.33 13.69
CA PHE A 602 21.43 7.51 14.45
C PHE A 602 21.35 6.47 15.55
N SER A 603 21.22 6.93 16.79
CA SER A 603 20.93 6.08 17.93
C SER A 603 20.03 6.81 18.92
N LEU A 604 18.83 6.26 19.10
CA LEU A 604 17.88 6.66 20.13
C LEU A 604 17.75 5.53 21.14
N ARG A 605 17.69 5.90 22.43
CA ARG A 605 17.55 4.98 23.54
C ARG A 605 16.42 5.39 24.45
N LEU A 606 15.65 4.39 24.88
CA LEU A 606 14.60 4.54 25.88
C LEU A 606 14.49 3.28 26.74
N ARG A 607 13.86 3.43 27.90
CA ARG A 607 13.56 2.31 28.79
C ARG A 607 12.06 2.13 28.89
N ILE A 608 11.65 0.88 28.98
CA ILE A 608 10.26 0.48 29.21
C ILE A 608 10.16 -0.45 30.40
N ARG A 609 9.02 -0.39 31.09
CA ARG A 609 8.70 -1.32 32.17
C ARG A 609 7.49 -2.15 31.78
N ILE A 610 7.68 -3.47 31.72
CA ILE A 610 6.68 -4.42 31.24
C ILE A 610 6.28 -5.33 32.40
N ALA A 611 5.02 -5.22 32.83
CA ALA A 611 4.46 -6.10 33.86
C ALA A 611 4.44 -7.57 33.38
N ALA A 612 4.32 -8.51 34.32
CA ALA A 612 4.15 -9.93 34.00
C ALA A 612 2.91 -10.13 33.11
N GLY A 613 3.06 -10.83 31.97
CA GLY A 613 2.00 -11.07 30.99
C GLY A 613 1.64 -9.88 30.10
N ALA A 614 2.27 -8.72 30.27
CA ALA A 614 2.01 -7.53 29.45
C ALA A 614 2.92 -7.45 28.21
N SER A 615 2.53 -6.59 27.27
CA SER A 615 3.30 -6.29 26.06
C SER A 615 3.44 -4.78 25.87
N ALA A 616 4.61 -4.35 25.42
CA ALA A 616 4.88 -2.97 25.02
C ALA A 616 5.22 -2.91 23.53
N ARG A 617 4.78 -1.85 22.85
CA ARG A 617 5.08 -1.58 21.44
C ARG A 617 5.84 -0.27 21.32
N ILE A 618 6.89 -0.31 20.51
CA ILE A 618 7.81 0.81 20.29
C ILE A 618 8.08 0.87 18.80
N THR A 619 7.93 2.06 18.22
CA THR A 619 8.08 2.26 16.79
C THR A 619 9.22 3.22 16.52
N PHE A 620 10.21 2.79 15.76
CA PHE A 620 11.29 3.62 15.24
C PHE A 620 11.04 3.88 13.77
N SER A 621 11.06 5.15 13.36
CA SER A 621 10.83 5.54 11.98
C SER A 621 12.05 6.27 11.44
N THR A 622 12.51 5.91 10.24
CA THR A 622 13.60 6.60 9.54
C THR A 622 13.03 7.20 8.27
N VAL A 623 13.13 8.52 8.15
CA VAL A 623 12.48 9.34 7.11
C VAL A 623 13.55 10.06 6.30
N ALA A 624 13.31 10.27 5.00
CA ALA A 624 14.13 11.12 4.15
C ALA A 624 13.28 12.18 3.43
N ALA A 625 13.83 13.38 3.23
CA ALA A 625 13.19 14.45 2.46
C ALA A 625 14.23 15.41 1.84
N ALA A 626 13.76 16.25 0.91
CA ALA A 626 14.60 17.24 0.24
C ALA A 626 14.84 18.53 1.07
N SER A 627 14.09 18.77 2.14
CA SER A 627 14.26 19.95 2.99
C SER A 627 14.11 19.62 4.48
N ARG A 628 14.61 20.54 5.33
CA ARG A 628 14.50 20.40 6.79
C ARG A 628 13.05 20.48 7.23
N GLU A 629 12.28 21.41 6.66
CA GLU A 629 10.87 21.61 6.99
C GLU A 629 10.06 20.35 6.68
N ALA A 630 10.24 19.79 5.48
CA ALA A 630 9.53 18.58 5.07
C ALA A 630 9.87 17.37 5.95
N VAL A 631 11.16 17.17 6.29
CA VAL A 631 11.54 16.03 7.14
C VAL A 631 11.00 16.19 8.57
N VAL A 632 10.91 17.43 9.08
CA VAL A 632 10.37 17.73 10.40
C VAL A 632 8.85 17.52 10.44
N ASP A 633 8.12 17.94 9.41
CA ASP A 633 6.67 17.73 9.30
C ASP A 633 6.32 16.23 9.26
N ILE A 634 7.09 15.46 8.48
CA ILE A 634 6.93 14.00 8.46
C ILE A 634 7.33 13.44 9.84
N ALA A 635 8.44 13.86 10.44
CA ALA A 635 8.84 13.37 11.76
C ALA A 635 7.75 13.59 12.84
N ASP A 636 7.05 14.74 12.80
CA ASP A 636 5.94 15.03 13.71
C ASP A 636 4.76 14.05 13.51
N LYS A 637 4.42 13.70 12.26
CA LYS A 637 3.41 12.67 11.94
C LYS A 637 3.79 11.29 12.51
N TYR A 638 5.06 10.91 12.44
CA TYR A 638 5.53 9.58 12.87
C TYR A 638 5.80 9.46 14.38
N ARG A 639 5.59 10.52 15.15
CA ARG A 639 5.60 10.48 16.62
C ARG A 639 4.31 9.87 17.20
N ASP A 640 3.22 9.87 16.42
CA ASP A 640 1.94 9.29 16.81
C ASP A 640 1.98 7.75 16.67
N PRO A 641 1.80 6.97 17.75
CA PRO A 641 1.74 5.51 17.67
C PRO A 641 0.68 4.98 16.69
N GLY A 642 -0.41 5.73 16.47
CA GLY A 642 -1.47 5.35 15.51
C GLY A 642 -1.02 5.32 14.05
N THR A 643 0.07 6.03 13.70
CA THR A 643 0.59 6.09 12.32
C THR A 643 1.04 4.72 11.81
N PHE A 644 1.53 3.83 12.68
CA PHE A 644 1.97 2.49 12.28
C PHE A 644 0.85 1.66 11.65
N GLU A 645 -0.33 1.60 12.29
CA GLU A 645 -1.46 0.79 11.80
C GLU A 645 -1.99 1.31 10.46
N ARG A 646 -1.97 2.63 10.27
CA ARG A 646 -2.27 3.26 8.98
C ARG A 646 -1.28 2.82 7.91
N VAL A 647 0.03 2.92 8.20
CA VAL A 647 1.09 2.55 7.26
C VAL A 647 0.98 1.09 6.84
N VAL A 648 0.76 0.15 7.78
CA VAL A 648 0.55 -1.27 7.46
C VAL A 648 -0.65 -1.47 6.53
N THR A 649 -1.78 -0.84 6.84
CA THR A 649 -3.01 -0.97 6.04
C THR A 649 -2.81 -0.47 4.61
N LEU A 650 -2.11 0.66 4.46
CA LEU A 650 -1.80 1.24 3.16
C LEU A 650 -0.78 0.40 2.40
N ALA A 651 0.29 -0.06 3.06
CA ALA A 651 1.35 -0.86 2.44
C ALA A 651 0.79 -2.17 1.86
N ARG A 652 -0.12 -2.82 2.58
CA ARG A 652 -0.83 -4.00 2.09
C ARG A 652 -1.65 -3.70 0.83
N THR A 653 -2.35 -2.57 0.84
CA THR A 653 -3.14 -2.16 -0.32
C THR A 653 -2.24 -1.88 -1.51
N GLN A 654 -1.18 -1.08 -1.30
CA GLN A 654 -0.23 -0.73 -2.35
C GLN A 654 0.44 -1.97 -2.96
N ALA A 655 0.89 -2.93 -2.12
CA ALA A 655 1.48 -4.17 -2.60
C ALA A 655 0.53 -4.96 -3.52
N GLN A 656 -0.76 -5.04 -3.17
CA GLN A 656 -1.76 -5.71 -4.00
C GLN A 656 -2.01 -4.99 -5.33
N VAL A 657 -2.06 -3.65 -5.31
CA VAL A 657 -2.24 -2.83 -6.51
C VAL A 657 -1.04 -2.96 -7.44
N GLN A 658 0.19 -2.89 -6.92
CA GLN A 658 1.42 -2.99 -7.69
C GLN A 658 1.54 -4.35 -8.40
N LEU A 659 1.25 -5.46 -7.70
CA LEU A 659 1.27 -6.79 -8.33
C LEU A 659 0.26 -6.91 -9.47
N ARG A 660 -0.97 -6.39 -9.27
CA ARG A 660 -2.00 -6.39 -10.31
C ARG A 660 -1.63 -5.54 -11.50
N HIS A 661 -1.04 -4.36 -11.27
CA HIS A 661 -0.57 -3.46 -12.33
C HIS A 661 0.49 -4.14 -13.22
N LEU A 662 1.42 -4.87 -12.61
CA LEU A 662 2.46 -5.60 -13.35
C LEU A 662 1.97 -6.95 -13.95
N GLY A 663 0.74 -7.38 -13.65
CA GLY A 663 0.25 -8.70 -14.03
C GLY A 663 1.09 -9.84 -13.44
N ILE A 664 1.50 -9.68 -12.18
CA ILE A 664 2.32 -10.63 -11.42
C ILE A 664 1.45 -11.30 -10.35
N GLU A 665 1.48 -12.63 -10.32
CA GLU A 665 0.86 -13.42 -9.25
C GLU A 665 1.77 -13.49 -8.00
N ARG A 666 1.21 -13.78 -6.83
CA ARG A 666 1.99 -13.82 -5.57
C ARG A 666 3.14 -14.83 -5.58
N ASP A 667 2.95 -16.00 -6.19
CA ASP A 667 4.02 -17.00 -6.30
C ASP A 667 5.17 -16.53 -7.19
N GLU A 668 4.86 -15.72 -8.19
CA GLU A 668 5.83 -15.14 -9.10
C GLU A 668 6.61 -13.99 -8.44
N SER A 669 5.96 -13.16 -7.62
CA SER A 669 6.67 -12.14 -6.82
C SER A 669 7.66 -12.76 -5.84
N HIS A 670 7.31 -13.90 -5.23
CA HIS A 670 8.23 -14.68 -4.40
C HIS A 670 9.45 -15.19 -5.17
N LEU A 671 9.25 -15.65 -6.41
CA LEU A 671 10.34 -16.06 -7.30
C LEU A 671 11.27 -14.87 -7.62
N PHE A 672 10.70 -13.70 -7.88
CA PHE A 672 11.47 -12.48 -8.19
C PHE A 672 12.26 -11.97 -6.97
N GLN A 673 11.70 -12.09 -5.77
CA GLN A 673 12.42 -11.83 -4.51
C GLN A 673 13.58 -12.83 -4.28
N ARG A 674 13.41 -14.11 -4.62
CA ARG A 674 14.48 -15.12 -4.54
C ARG A 674 15.61 -14.89 -5.54
N LEU A 675 15.30 -14.40 -6.73
CA LEU A 675 16.31 -14.01 -7.71
C LEU A 675 16.99 -12.69 -7.31
N GLY A 676 16.23 -11.73 -6.75
CA GLY A 676 16.75 -10.51 -6.14
C GLY A 676 17.77 -10.77 -5.03
N ASN A 677 17.60 -11.85 -4.26
CA ASN A 677 18.58 -12.29 -3.27
C ASN A 677 19.96 -12.57 -3.86
N ARG A 678 20.01 -13.24 -5.01
CA ARG A 678 21.25 -13.62 -5.73
C ARG A 678 21.88 -12.45 -6.49
N ILE A 679 21.08 -11.42 -6.78
CA ILE A 679 21.56 -10.15 -7.30
C ILE A 679 22.31 -9.37 -6.20
N LEU A 680 21.76 -9.36 -4.99
CA LEU A 680 22.28 -8.62 -3.83
C LEU A 680 23.47 -9.31 -3.17
N TYR A 681 23.42 -10.62 -2.99
CA TYR A 681 24.49 -11.43 -2.40
C TYR A 681 25.01 -12.44 -3.42
N THR A 682 26.34 -12.52 -3.55
CA THR A 682 26.99 -13.51 -4.40
C THR A 682 26.62 -14.90 -3.93
N ASP A 683 25.96 -15.62 -4.83
CA ASP A 683 25.52 -16.98 -4.61
C ASP A 683 26.12 -17.89 -5.69
N PRO A 684 26.79 -18.99 -5.32
CA PRO A 684 27.39 -19.91 -6.29
C PRO A 684 26.35 -20.70 -7.11
N SER A 685 25.10 -20.80 -6.66
CA SER A 685 24.05 -21.60 -7.30
C SER A 685 23.81 -21.17 -8.75
N LEU A 686 23.50 -19.91 -9.01
CA LEU A 686 23.23 -19.43 -10.38
C LEU A 686 24.47 -18.89 -11.09
N ARG A 687 25.69 -19.17 -10.59
CA ARG A 687 26.93 -18.72 -11.22
C ARG A 687 27.67 -19.86 -11.93
N PRO A 688 28.54 -19.55 -12.90
CA PRO A 688 29.39 -20.55 -13.53
C PRO A 688 30.27 -21.28 -12.51
N SER A 689 30.74 -22.48 -12.87
CA SER A 689 31.59 -23.28 -11.98
C SER A 689 32.89 -22.55 -11.62
N PRO A 690 33.52 -22.87 -10.47
CA PRO A 690 34.78 -22.26 -10.05
C PRO A 690 35.93 -22.41 -11.06
N GLU A 691 35.88 -23.43 -11.93
CA GLU A 691 36.84 -23.59 -13.04
C GLU A 691 36.63 -22.55 -14.14
N VAL A 692 35.37 -22.25 -14.48
CA VAL A 692 35.03 -21.21 -15.46
C VAL A 692 35.37 -19.82 -14.91
N LEU A 693 35.07 -19.55 -13.64
CA LEU A 693 35.39 -18.29 -12.98
C LEU A 693 36.90 -18.01 -12.96
N ARG A 694 37.74 -19.02 -12.74
CA ARG A 694 39.21 -18.89 -12.76
C ARG A 694 39.81 -18.65 -14.13
N ARG A 695 39.10 -19.06 -15.19
CA ARG A 695 39.55 -18.89 -16.58
C ARG A 695 39.27 -17.49 -17.14
N ALA A 696 38.42 -16.72 -16.48
CA ALA A 696 38.09 -15.37 -16.90
C ALA A 696 39.32 -14.46 -16.78
N SER A 697 39.61 -13.71 -17.84
CA SER A 697 40.66 -12.70 -17.88
C SER A 697 40.09 -11.41 -18.48
N GLY A 698 40.24 -10.29 -17.77
CA GLY A 698 39.70 -8.99 -18.19
C GLY A 698 38.82 -8.34 -17.13
N GLY A 699 38.75 -7.01 -17.15
CA GLY A 699 37.91 -6.21 -16.25
C GLY A 699 36.60 -5.76 -16.91
N PRO A 700 35.83 -4.89 -16.23
CA PRO A 700 34.56 -4.35 -16.75
C PRO A 700 34.66 -3.72 -18.14
N SER A 701 35.83 -3.20 -18.52
CA SER A 701 36.07 -2.59 -19.82
C SER A 701 35.82 -3.52 -21.02
N GLY A 702 35.86 -4.83 -20.83
CA GLY A 702 35.51 -5.80 -21.88
C GLY A 702 34.01 -5.87 -22.19
N LEU A 703 33.16 -5.26 -21.37
CA LEU A 703 31.70 -5.19 -21.57
C LEU A 703 31.27 -3.97 -22.39
N TRP A 704 32.08 -2.90 -22.41
CA TRP A 704 31.77 -1.64 -23.08
C TRP A 704 31.51 -1.74 -24.59
N PRO A 705 32.21 -2.61 -25.37
CA PRO A 705 31.88 -2.82 -26.79
C PRO A 705 30.44 -3.28 -27.03
N HIS A 706 29.78 -3.83 -26.01
CA HIS A 706 28.39 -4.30 -26.03
C HIS A 706 27.40 -3.29 -25.42
N GLY A 707 27.87 -2.09 -25.06
CA GLY A 707 27.04 -1.03 -24.44
C GLY A 707 26.72 -1.25 -22.96
N ILE A 708 27.34 -2.26 -22.33
CA ILE A 708 27.11 -2.62 -20.93
C ILE A 708 28.22 -1.97 -20.08
N SER A 709 27.87 -1.15 -19.09
CA SER A 709 28.87 -0.44 -18.26
C SER A 709 29.64 -1.40 -17.34
N GLY A 710 28.92 -2.35 -16.72
CA GLY A 710 29.45 -3.26 -15.71
C GLY A 710 29.37 -2.76 -14.27
N ASP A 711 28.81 -1.56 -14.03
CA ASP A 711 28.65 -0.99 -12.68
C ASP A 711 27.45 -1.59 -11.93
N LEU A 712 26.43 -2.03 -12.67
CA LEU A 712 25.23 -2.67 -12.12
C LEU A 712 25.35 -4.20 -12.12
N PRO A 713 24.68 -4.89 -11.17
CA PRO A 713 24.53 -6.34 -11.21
C PRO A 713 23.92 -6.81 -12.53
N ILE A 714 24.51 -7.84 -13.14
CA ILE A 714 24.02 -8.43 -14.40
C ILE A 714 23.26 -9.73 -14.13
N VAL A 715 22.04 -9.84 -14.67
CA VAL A 715 21.32 -11.10 -14.85
C VAL A 715 21.44 -11.50 -16.32
N LEU A 716 22.03 -12.67 -16.58
CA LEU A 716 22.25 -13.18 -17.92
C LEU A 716 21.28 -14.33 -18.21
N VAL A 717 20.53 -14.24 -19.29
CA VAL A 717 19.74 -15.35 -19.84
C VAL A 717 20.24 -15.71 -21.23
N ARG A 718 20.45 -17.01 -21.47
CA ARG A 718 20.80 -17.53 -22.80
C ARG A 718 19.62 -18.33 -23.33
N ILE A 719 19.17 -17.97 -24.53
CA ILE A 719 18.02 -18.57 -25.20
C ILE A 719 18.44 -19.17 -26.53
N ASP A 720 18.12 -20.44 -26.77
CA ASP A 720 18.49 -21.20 -27.98
C ASP A 720 17.27 -21.64 -28.82
N ALA A 721 16.04 -21.53 -28.30
CA ALA A 721 14.79 -21.88 -28.98
C ALA A 721 13.68 -20.83 -28.77
N ALA A 722 12.82 -20.65 -29.77
CA ALA A 722 11.69 -19.72 -29.70
C ALA A 722 10.55 -20.18 -28.79
N GLU A 723 10.42 -21.49 -28.54
CA GLU A 723 9.42 -22.06 -27.65
C GLU A 723 9.65 -21.65 -26.18
N ASP A 724 10.90 -21.35 -25.82
CA ASP A 724 11.29 -21.00 -24.46
C ASP A 724 11.18 -19.50 -24.15
N GLN A 725 10.50 -18.70 -24.99
CA GLN A 725 10.36 -17.25 -24.80
C GLN A 725 9.66 -16.86 -23.48
N GLU A 726 8.98 -17.80 -22.81
CA GLU A 726 8.37 -17.56 -21.49
C GLU A 726 9.38 -17.14 -20.44
N ILE A 727 10.58 -17.74 -20.40
CA ILE A 727 11.60 -17.37 -19.40
C ILE A 727 12.03 -15.91 -19.58
N VAL A 728 12.13 -15.45 -20.84
CA VAL A 728 12.46 -14.06 -21.17
C VAL A 728 11.33 -13.14 -20.75
N ARG A 729 10.08 -13.51 -21.02
CA ARG A 729 8.90 -12.73 -20.61
C ARG A 729 8.78 -12.61 -19.09
N GLN A 730 9.04 -13.69 -18.35
CA GLN A 730 9.12 -13.67 -16.89
C GLN A 730 10.25 -12.78 -16.39
N LEU A 731 11.44 -12.84 -16.99
CA LEU A 731 12.57 -12.01 -16.59
C LEU A 731 12.35 -10.51 -16.89
N LEU A 732 11.62 -10.17 -17.95
CA LEU A 732 11.20 -8.79 -18.21
C LEU A 732 10.23 -8.29 -17.12
N ARG A 733 9.25 -9.10 -16.72
CA ARG A 733 8.38 -8.79 -15.57
C ARG A 733 9.16 -8.71 -14.25
N ALA A 734 10.16 -9.57 -14.05
CA ALA A 734 11.05 -9.52 -12.89
C ALA A 734 11.88 -8.22 -12.87
N HIS A 735 12.36 -7.77 -14.04
CA HIS A 735 13.09 -6.52 -14.20
C HIS A 735 12.22 -5.31 -13.84
N GLU A 736 10.98 -5.28 -14.30
CA GLU A 736 9.98 -4.27 -13.90
C GLU A 736 9.70 -4.31 -12.38
N TYR A 737 9.55 -5.51 -11.81
CA TYR A 737 9.36 -5.69 -10.38
C TYR A 737 10.55 -5.17 -9.56
N TRP A 738 11.78 -5.48 -9.95
CA TRP A 738 12.99 -4.98 -9.27
C TRP A 738 13.12 -3.47 -9.38
N ARG A 739 12.77 -2.88 -10.54
CA ARG A 739 12.74 -1.43 -10.70
C ARG A 739 11.76 -0.78 -9.71
N LEU A 740 10.56 -1.34 -9.55
CA LEU A 740 9.59 -0.89 -8.54
C LEU A 740 10.10 -1.08 -7.10
N LYS A 741 10.83 -2.17 -6.85
CA LYS A 741 11.55 -2.41 -5.59
C LYS A 741 12.86 -1.65 -5.47
N GLN A 742 13.14 -0.71 -6.38
CA GLN A 742 14.33 0.15 -6.33
C GLN A 742 15.62 -0.70 -6.25
N LEU A 743 15.69 -1.77 -7.04
CA LEU A 743 16.87 -2.60 -7.25
C LEU A 743 17.30 -2.44 -8.72
N ALA A 744 18.44 -1.78 -8.93
CA ALA A 744 18.98 -1.55 -10.27
C ALA A 744 19.70 -2.80 -10.80
N VAL A 745 19.31 -3.27 -11.99
CA VAL A 745 19.81 -4.53 -12.58
C VAL A 745 19.91 -4.39 -14.09
N ASP A 746 21.02 -4.85 -14.67
CA ASP A 746 21.14 -5.02 -16.12
C ASP A 746 20.70 -6.44 -16.51
N LEU A 747 19.70 -6.55 -17.38
CA LEU A 747 19.23 -7.81 -17.94
C LEU A 747 19.87 -8.02 -19.32
N VAL A 748 20.72 -9.03 -19.44
CA VAL A 748 21.39 -9.38 -20.70
C VAL A 748 20.77 -10.66 -21.27
N ILE A 749 20.22 -10.57 -22.48
CA ILE A 749 19.61 -11.67 -23.21
C ILE A 749 20.54 -12.05 -24.37
N VAL A 750 21.10 -13.26 -24.34
CA VAL A 750 21.96 -13.77 -25.42
C VAL A 750 21.19 -14.79 -26.23
N ASN A 751 21.00 -14.48 -27.51
CA ASN A 751 20.43 -15.40 -28.49
C ASN A 751 21.51 -16.37 -29.01
N GLU A 752 21.40 -17.64 -28.64
CA GLU A 752 22.33 -18.72 -29.02
C GLU A 752 21.79 -19.62 -30.14
N GLN A 753 20.66 -19.27 -30.76
CA GLN A 753 20.10 -20.05 -31.86
C GLN A 753 21.05 -20.07 -33.07
N GLY A 754 21.06 -21.18 -33.81
CA GLY A 754 21.89 -21.34 -35.01
C GLY A 754 21.60 -20.28 -36.09
N ALA A 755 22.62 -19.94 -36.87
CA ALA A 755 22.61 -18.81 -37.82
C ALA A 755 21.42 -18.78 -38.79
N SER A 756 20.84 -19.94 -39.14
CA SER A 756 19.71 -20.06 -40.05
C SER A 756 18.37 -19.55 -39.49
N TYR A 757 18.18 -19.57 -38.17
CA TYR A 757 16.92 -19.17 -37.51
C TYR A 757 17.09 -18.04 -36.50
N ALA A 758 18.33 -17.64 -36.23
CA ALA A 758 18.64 -16.66 -35.20
C ALA A 758 17.99 -15.28 -35.43
N GLN A 759 17.67 -14.91 -36.68
CA GLN A 759 17.01 -13.63 -36.98
C GLN A 759 15.53 -13.60 -36.55
N GLU A 760 14.82 -14.72 -36.66
CA GLU A 760 13.42 -14.84 -36.25
C GLU A 760 13.28 -14.72 -34.73
N LEU A 761 14.11 -15.46 -33.98
CA LEU A 761 14.14 -15.36 -32.52
C LEU A 761 14.62 -13.98 -32.05
N GLN A 762 15.59 -13.39 -32.74
CA GLN A 762 16.04 -12.02 -32.44
C GLN A 762 14.87 -11.03 -32.54
N ALA A 763 14.11 -11.05 -33.64
CA ALA A 763 12.96 -10.18 -33.84
C ALA A 763 11.85 -10.42 -32.80
N ALA A 764 11.62 -11.67 -32.41
CA ALA A 764 10.63 -12.02 -31.39
C ALA A 764 11.04 -11.49 -30.00
N VAL A 765 12.32 -11.67 -29.60
CA VAL A 765 12.85 -11.13 -28.33
C VAL A 765 12.80 -9.61 -28.32
N GLU A 766 13.22 -8.94 -29.40
CA GLU A 766 13.12 -7.49 -29.52
C GLU A 766 11.67 -6.99 -29.41
N THR A 767 10.71 -7.75 -29.94
CA THR A 767 9.28 -7.42 -29.83
C THR A 767 8.79 -7.56 -28.39
N LEU A 768 9.21 -8.59 -27.66
CA LEU A 768 8.90 -8.75 -26.23
C LEU A 768 9.48 -7.59 -25.40
N VAL A 769 10.74 -7.21 -25.66
CA VAL A 769 11.40 -6.08 -24.97
C VAL A 769 10.69 -4.77 -25.27
N ARG A 770 10.35 -4.49 -26.53
CA ARG A 770 9.59 -3.29 -26.90
C ARG A 770 8.22 -3.23 -26.24
N ALA A 771 7.50 -4.35 -26.17
CA ALA A 771 6.18 -4.44 -25.54
C ALA A 771 6.23 -4.21 -24.01
N SER A 772 7.30 -4.65 -23.35
CA SER A 772 7.57 -4.37 -21.93
C SER A 772 7.92 -2.88 -21.74
N GLN A 773 8.81 -2.34 -22.57
CA GLN A 773 9.20 -0.93 -22.51
C GLN A 773 8.05 0.06 -22.79
N SER A 774 7.10 -0.28 -23.66
CA SER A 774 5.94 0.58 -23.97
C SER A 774 4.92 0.70 -22.84
N LYS A 775 4.92 -0.22 -21.86
CA LYS A 775 4.04 -0.14 -20.68
C LYS A 775 4.54 0.85 -19.64
N LEU A 776 5.83 1.21 -19.70
CA LEU A 776 6.46 2.18 -18.82
C LEU A 776 6.14 3.58 -19.35
N GLY A 777 5.04 4.17 -18.88
CA GLY A 777 4.75 5.59 -19.09
C GLY A 777 5.99 6.44 -18.77
N HIS A 778 6.18 7.52 -19.52
CA HIS A 778 7.27 8.48 -19.34
C HIS A 778 7.18 9.19 -17.98
N GLU A 779 7.66 8.57 -16.91
CA GLU A 779 7.97 9.28 -15.67
C GLU A 779 9.47 9.59 -15.61
N GLU A 780 9.79 10.81 -15.17
CA GLU A 780 11.11 11.47 -15.16
C GLU A 780 12.20 10.80 -14.29
N HIS A 781 12.03 9.55 -13.87
CA HIS A 781 12.99 8.83 -13.05
C HIS A 781 14.03 8.09 -13.91
N GLN A 782 15.30 8.40 -13.66
CA GLN A 782 16.47 7.84 -14.36
C GLN A 782 16.42 6.31 -14.49
N PRO A 783 16.90 5.73 -15.60
CA PRO A 783 16.82 4.29 -15.85
C PRO A 783 17.65 3.51 -14.80
N HIS A 784 16.97 2.76 -13.93
CA HIS A 784 17.59 1.86 -12.94
C HIS A 784 17.98 0.50 -13.56
N GLY A 785 18.85 0.54 -14.59
CA GLY A 785 19.36 -0.64 -15.29
C GLY A 785 18.71 -0.92 -16.64
N GLY A 786 19.50 -1.47 -17.57
CA GLY A 786 19.14 -1.67 -18.98
C GLY A 786 18.77 -3.11 -19.35
N VAL A 787 18.09 -3.26 -20.49
CA VAL A 787 17.86 -4.56 -21.14
C VAL A 787 18.69 -4.61 -22.42
N PHE A 788 19.62 -5.56 -22.50
CA PHE A 788 20.56 -5.70 -23.61
C PHE A 788 20.30 -7.00 -24.35
N ILE A 789 20.17 -6.94 -25.68
CA ILE A 789 19.95 -8.12 -26.52
C ILE A 789 21.20 -8.33 -27.37
N LEU A 790 21.88 -9.46 -27.17
CA LEU A 790 23.13 -9.78 -27.84
C LEU A 790 22.99 -11.04 -28.71
N ARG A 791 23.70 -11.04 -29.83
CA ARG A 791 23.79 -12.15 -30.78
C ARG A 791 24.95 -13.06 -30.41
N GLY A 792 24.65 -14.30 -30.00
CA GLY A 792 25.64 -15.26 -29.57
C GLY A 792 26.71 -15.53 -30.62
N ASP A 793 26.33 -15.69 -31.88
CA ASP A 793 27.22 -15.90 -33.04
C ASP A 793 28.19 -14.73 -33.31
N ARG A 794 27.90 -13.53 -32.79
CA ARG A 794 28.78 -12.35 -32.90
C ARG A 794 29.66 -12.12 -31.66
N LEU A 795 29.43 -12.85 -30.58
CA LEU A 795 30.23 -12.76 -29.37
C LEU A 795 31.49 -13.62 -29.47
N SER A 796 32.65 -13.01 -29.20
CA SER A 796 33.90 -13.74 -29.07
C SER A 796 33.83 -14.76 -27.91
N PRO A 797 34.60 -15.86 -27.93
CA PRO A 797 34.65 -16.79 -26.80
C PRO A 797 35.06 -16.11 -25.49
N GLY A 798 35.92 -15.09 -25.56
CA GLY A 798 36.34 -14.27 -24.40
C GLY A 798 35.18 -13.43 -23.85
N ASP A 799 34.40 -12.79 -24.73
CA ASP A 799 33.27 -11.94 -24.34
C ASP A 799 32.16 -12.77 -23.69
N ARG A 800 31.87 -13.95 -24.23
CA ARG A 800 30.90 -14.89 -23.63
C ARG A 800 31.33 -15.32 -22.23
N LEU A 801 32.62 -15.61 -22.05
CA LEU A 801 33.18 -15.97 -20.75
C LEU A 801 33.08 -14.79 -19.78
N LEU A 802 33.45 -13.58 -20.23
CA LEU A 802 33.37 -12.36 -19.42
C LEU A 802 31.93 -12.11 -18.95
N LEU A 803 30.95 -12.13 -19.85
CA LEU A 803 29.52 -11.96 -19.51
C LEU A 803 29.05 -12.98 -18.47
N GLN A 804 29.40 -14.25 -18.64
CA GLN A 804 29.03 -15.31 -17.69
C GLN A 804 29.66 -15.09 -16.31
N THR A 805 30.91 -14.64 -16.28
CA THR A 805 31.65 -14.45 -15.02
C THR A 805 31.28 -13.15 -14.32
N ALA A 806 30.90 -12.10 -15.06
CA ALA A 806 30.40 -10.84 -14.51
C ALA A 806 28.96 -10.95 -13.99
N ALA A 807 28.14 -11.84 -14.55
CA ALA A 807 26.77 -12.05 -14.12
C ALA A 807 26.66 -12.57 -12.68
N ARG A 808 25.68 -12.02 -11.95
CA ARG A 808 25.24 -12.51 -10.63
C ARG A 808 24.36 -13.75 -10.75
N ALA A 809 23.63 -13.88 -11.86
CA ALA A 809 22.84 -15.06 -12.19
C ALA A 809 22.93 -15.37 -13.69
N VAL A 810 23.15 -16.64 -14.03
CA VAL A 810 23.20 -17.17 -15.40
C VAL A 810 22.11 -18.22 -15.56
N LEU A 811 21.15 -17.92 -16.43
CA LEU A 811 19.97 -18.74 -16.72
C LEU A 811 20.04 -19.30 -18.14
N LEU A 812 19.55 -20.53 -18.31
CA LEU A 812 19.59 -21.25 -19.59
C LEU A 812 18.17 -21.69 -19.95
N SER A 813 17.64 -21.28 -21.10
CA SER A 813 16.27 -21.63 -21.53
C SER A 813 16.01 -23.15 -21.50
N ARG A 814 16.96 -23.93 -22.03
CA ARG A 814 16.91 -25.40 -22.06
C ARG A 814 16.92 -26.11 -20.69
N HIS A 815 17.10 -25.39 -19.58
CA HIS A 815 17.11 -25.99 -18.23
C HIS A 815 15.73 -25.99 -17.55
N GLY A 816 14.68 -25.62 -18.29
CA GLY A 816 13.30 -25.56 -17.82
C GLY A 816 12.87 -24.16 -17.44
N THR A 817 11.73 -24.05 -16.78
CA THR A 817 11.14 -22.77 -16.36
C THR A 817 12.02 -22.02 -15.35
N LEU A 818 11.81 -20.72 -15.20
CA LEU A 818 12.53 -19.90 -14.22
C LEU A 818 12.38 -20.46 -12.80
N ALA A 819 11.15 -20.86 -12.44
CA ALA A 819 10.83 -21.43 -11.13
C ALA A 819 11.61 -22.72 -10.86
N GLU A 820 11.71 -23.62 -11.86
CA GLU A 820 12.47 -24.87 -11.74
C GLU A 820 13.96 -24.59 -11.55
N GLN A 821 14.54 -23.66 -12.30
CA GLN A 821 15.97 -23.34 -12.20
C GLN A 821 16.31 -22.73 -10.83
N VAL A 822 15.52 -21.77 -10.35
CA VAL A 822 15.74 -21.16 -9.03
C VAL A 822 15.54 -22.18 -7.90
N THR A 823 14.49 -23.02 -7.98
CA THR A 823 14.16 -23.98 -6.91
C THR A 823 15.07 -25.21 -6.89
N ARG A 824 15.50 -25.71 -8.05
CA ARG A 824 16.37 -26.90 -8.16
C ARG A 824 17.70 -26.65 -7.46
N MET A 825 18.22 -25.44 -7.53
CA MET A 825 19.53 -25.12 -6.95
C MET A 825 19.47 -24.80 -5.46
N GLU A 826 18.32 -24.32 -4.95
CA GLU A 826 18.06 -24.24 -3.50
C GLU A 826 18.05 -25.62 -2.82
N ARG A 827 17.56 -26.66 -3.51
CA ARG A 827 17.60 -28.05 -2.99
C ARG A 827 19.02 -28.62 -2.97
N ALA A 828 19.90 -28.18 -3.87
CA ALA A 828 21.30 -28.59 -3.87
C ALA A 828 22.08 -27.97 -2.70
N GLU A 829 21.70 -26.76 -2.26
CA GLU A 829 22.23 -26.09 -1.06
C GLU A 829 21.79 -26.76 0.25
N ALA A 830 20.60 -27.39 0.28
CA ALA A 830 20.06 -28.04 1.48
C ALA A 830 20.77 -29.35 1.88
N LEU A 831 21.71 -29.86 1.06
CA LEU A 831 22.58 -30.96 1.44
C LEU A 831 23.63 -30.44 2.44
N PRO A 832 23.71 -31.00 3.67
CA PRO A 832 24.60 -30.50 4.70
C PRO A 832 26.05 -30.81 4.35
N SER A 833 26.71 -29.87 3.68
CA SER A 833 28.17 -29.81 3.57
C SER A 833 28.69 -28.76 4.56
N MET A 834 28.44 -28.97 5.84
CA MET A 834 29.17 -28.26 6.88
C MET A 834 30.35 -29.13 7.31
N PRO A 835 31.59 -28.89 6.86
CA PRO A 835 32.72 -29.26 7.68
C PRO A 835 32.53 -28.56 9.05
N PRO A 836 32.91 -29.20 10.16
CA PRO A 836 32.71 -28.63 11.48
C PRO A 836 33.32 -27.23 11.50
N VAL A 837 32.55 -26.26 12.00
CA VAL A 837 33.07 -24.93 12.35
C VAL A 837 34.34 -25.20 13.14
N ARG A 838 35.51 -24.91 12.54
CA ARG A 838 36.74 -24.81 13.32
C ARG A 838 36.44 -23.69 14.31
N ARG A 839 36.07 -24.05 15.54
CA ARG A 839 36.15 -23.15 16.67
C ARG A 839 37.50 -22.46 16.50
N ALA A 840 37.50 -21.13 16.39
CA ALA A 840 38.74 -20.38 16.52
C ALA A 840 39.45 -21.01 17.72
N GLN A 841 40.63 -21.60 17.47
CA GLN A 841 41.41 -22.18 18.54
C GLN A 841 41.48 -21.10 19.61
N THR A 842 41.01 -21.42 20.81
CA THR A 842 41.25 -20.58 21.98
C THR A 842 42.73 -20.28 21.94
N ARG A 843 43.06 -19.01 21.73
CA ARG A 843 44.45 -18.56 21.72
C ARG A 843 45.07 -19.15 22.99
N PRO A 844 46.15 -19.93 22.92
CA PRO A 844 46.76 -20.49 24.12
C PRO A 844 46.93 -19.35 25.13
N ALA A 845 46.66 -19.64 26.40
CA ALA A 845 46.82 -18.67 27.48
C ALA A 845 48.16 -17.95 27.28
N PRO A 846 48.19 -16.60 27.35
CA PRO A 846 49.38 -15.86 26.98
C PRO A 846 50.57 -16.42 27.75
N GLU A 847 51.65 -16.73 27.04
CA GLU A 847 52.98 -16.79 27.64
C GLU A 847 53.11 -15.57 28.54
N ALA A 848 53.74 -15.76 29.72
CA ALA A 848 53.94 -14.69 30.68
C ALA A 848 54.35 -13.41 29.94
N PRO A 849 53.67 -12.27 30.16
CA PRO A 849 53.91 -11.06 29.39
C PRO A 849 55.41 -10.77 29.43
N PRO A 850 56.02 -10.41 28.28
CA PRO A 850 57.45 -10.12 28.24
C PRO A 850 57.78 -9.10 29.34
N PRO A 851 58.94 -9.24 30.02
CA PRO A 851 59.31 -8.35 31.10
C PRO A 851 59.20 -6.90 30.62
N ARG A 852 58.45 -6.09 31.38
CA ARG A 852 58.24 -4.68 31.02
C ARG A 852 59.61 -4.00 31.00
N PRO A 853 60.02 -3.38 29.87
CA PRO A 853 61.26 -2.62 29.83
C PRO A 853 61.19 -1.47 30.85
N GLU A 854 62.31 -1.08 31.43
CA GLU A 854 62.39 0.18 32.20
C GLU A 854 62.25 1.33 31.21
N LEU A 855 61.22 2.15 31.39
CA LEU A 855 60.86 3.25 30.49
C LEU A 855 60.90 4.58 31.25
N GLU A 856 61.49 5.58 30.62
CA GLU A 856 61.44 6.98 31.07
C GLU A 856 60.05 7.57 30.81
N PHE A 857 59.52 8.34 31.76
CA PHE A 857 58.22 9.02 31.67
C PHE A 857 57.03 8.09 31.36
N PHE A 858 56.99 6.89 31.97
CA PHE A 858 55.92 5.92 31.74
C PHE A 858 54.53 6.46 32.15
N ASN A 859 53.59 6.47 31.19
CA ASN A 859 52.25 7.04 31.36
C ASN A 859 51.14 6.01 31.58
N GLY A 860 51.49 4.75 31.83
CA GLY A 860 50.54 3.65 32.00
C GLY A 860 50.30 2.81 30.74
N LEU A 861 50.56 3.35 29.55
CA LEU A 861 50.46 2.65 28.26
C LEU A 861 51.79 2.60 27.50
N GLY A 862 52.73 3.47 27.80
CA GLY A 862 54.05 3.52 27.18
C GLY A 862 54.96 4.58 27.80
N GLY A 863 56.19 4.65 27.32
CA GLY A 863 57.22 5.58 27.77
C GLY A 863 58.42 5.56 26.82
N PHE A 864 59.39 6.44 27.06
CA PHE A 864 60.61 6.51 26.25
C PHE A 864 61.64 5.47 26.68
N ALA A 865 62.35 4.90 25.73
CA ALA A 865 63.52 4.05 25.96
C ALA A 865 64.74 4.58 25.19
N ALA A 866 65.91 3.99 25.45
CA ALA A 866 67.17 4.30 24.79
C ALA A 866 67.49 5.81 24.79
N ASP A 867 67.47 6.45 25.96
CA ASP A 867 67.73 7.89 26.16
C ASP A 867 66.81 8.80 25.31
N GLY A 868 65.54 8.43 25.17
CA GLY A 868 64.54 9.21 24.42
C GLY A 868 64.52 8.99 22.91
N ARG A 869 65.27 8.03 22.37
CA ARG A 869 65.35 7.76 20.92
C ARG A 869 64.18 6.94 20.38
N GLU A 870 63.48 6.23 21.25
CA GLU A 870 62.30 5.46 20.87
C GLU A 870 61.19 5.60 21.91
N TYR A 871 59.93 5.55 21.44
CA TYR A 871 58.76 5.49 22.30
C TYR A 871 58.19 4.08 22.25
N VAL A 872 58.14 3.41 23.40
CA VAL A 872 57.70 2.02 23.53
C VAL A 872 56.27 2.01 24.06
N THR A 873 55.34 1.44 23.28
CA THR A 873 53.95 1.21 23.69
C THR A 873 53.80 -0.23 24.19
N VAL A 874 53.27 -0.40 25.40
CA VAL A 874 53.05 -1.69 26.05
C VAL A 874 51.55 -1.88 26.29
N LEU A 875 50.88 -2.65 25.43
CA LEU A 875 49.45 -2.96 25.54
C LEU A 875 49.24 -4.38 26.06
N GLY A 876 48.47 -4.50 27.15
CA GLY A 876 47.93 -5.78 27.61
C GLY A 876 46.68 -6.22 26.83
N GLU A 877 46.16 -7.41 27.15
CA GLU A 877 44.90 -7.89 26.58
C GLU A 877 43.75 -6.92 26.92
N GLY A 878 42.98 -6.52 25.89
CA GLY A 878 41.87 -5.56 26.04
C GLY A 878 42.29 -4.10 26.27
N GLN A 879 43.59 -3.79 26.28
CA GLN A 879 44.09 -2.42 26.35
C GLN A 879 44.33 -1.84 24.95
N TRP A 880 44.01 -0.56 24.81
CA TRP A 880 44.17 0.19 23.56
C TRP A 880 44.78 1.56 23.87
N THR A 881 45.47 2.13 22.90
CA THR A 881 45.83 3.54 22.95
C THR A 881 44.58 4.43 22.92
N PRO A 882 44.62 5.66 23.51
CA PRO A 882 43.46 6.56 23.53
C PRO A 882 42.96 6.96 22.14
N ALA A 883 43.88 7.05 21.17
CA ALA A 883 43.61 7.30 19.76
C ALA A 883 44.36 6.28 18.88
N PRO A 884 43.90 6.02 17.65
CA PRO A 884 44.61 5.15 16.72
C PRO A 884 46.07 5.57 16.53
N TRP A 885 47.02 4.63 16.67
CA TRP A 885 48.44 4.87 16.43
C TRP A 885 48.96 3.97 15.31
N VAL A 886 49.39 4.58 14.21
CA VAL A 886 49.93 3.85 13.05
C VAL A 886 51.31 4.39 12.70
N ASN A 887 52.30 3.50 12.68
CA ASN A 887 53.63 3.80 12.17
C ASN A 887 53.66 3.50 10.67
N VAL A 888 54.01 4.48 9.85
CA VAL A 888 54.19 4.31 8.41
C VAL A 888 55.68 4.29 8.13
N VAL A 889 56.18 3.18 7.59
CA VAL A 889 57.59 3.02 7.21
C VAL A 889 57.64 2.91 5.70
N ALA A 890 58.28 3.87 5.03
CA ALA A 890 58.34 3.90 3.58
C ALA A 890 59.67 4.45 3.05
N ASN A 891 60.05 3.98 1.87
CA ASN A 891 61.13 4.49 1.02
C ASN A 891 60.69 4.38 -0.47
N PRO A 892 61.52 4.76 -1.46
CA PRO A 892 61.13 4.74 -2.87
C PRO A 892 60.73 3.39 -3.47
N SER A 893 61.10 2.26 -2.86
CA SER A 893 60.85 0.91 -3.41
C SER A 893 60.02 0.00 -2.50
N PHE A 894 59.76 0.41 -1.25
CA PHE A 894 59.07 -0.39 -0.26
C PHE A 894 58.36 0.48 0.78
N GLY A 895 57.20 0.04 1.24
CA GLY A 895 56.56 0.62 2.40
C GLY A 895 55.58 -0.35 3.05
N PHE A 896 55.38 -0.17 4.34
CA PHE A 896 54.39 -0.88 5.14
C PHE A 896 53.88 0.05 6.24
N GLN A 897 52.76 -0.33 6.84
CA GLN A 897 52.26 0.31 8.04
C GLN A 897 52.25 -0.72 9.16
N VAL A 898 52.31 -0.28 10.41
CA VAL A 898 52.02 -1.13 11.57
C VAL A 898 51.20 -0.29 12.55
N SER A 899 49.99 -0.74 12.80
CA SER A 899 49.14 -0.18 13.84
C SER A 899 49.47 -0.80 15.20
N GLU A 900 49.12 -0.10 16.26
CA GLU A 900 49.13 -0.62 17.63
C GLU A 900 48.25 -1.87 17.81
N SER A 901 47.29 -2.09 16.92
CA SER A 901 46.45 -3.28 16.89
C SER A 901 47.06 -4.45 16.10
N GLY A 902 48.30 -4.32 15.63
CA GLY A 902 49.01 -5.34 14.85
C GLY A 902 48.57 -5.45 13.39
N GLY A 903 47.89 -4.42 12.85
CA GLY A 903 47.46 -4.39 11.46
C GLY A 903 48.41 -3.57 10.59
N GLY A 904 48.77 -4.09 9.42
CA GLY A 904 49.49 -3.35 8.38
C GLY A 904 50.47 -4.15 7.56
#